data_AF-A0A8J2YDY7-F1
#
_entry.id   AF-A0A8J2YDY7-F1
#
_cell.length_a   1.000
_cell.length_b   1.000
_cell.length_c   1.000
_cell.angle_alpha   90.00
_cell.angle_beta   90.00
_cell.angle_gamma   90.00
#
_symmetry.space_group_name_H-M   'P 1'
#
loop_
_entity.id
_entity.type
_entity.pdbx_description
1 polymer ?
#
loop_
_entity_poly.entity_id
_entity_poly.type
_entity_poly.pdbx_seq_one_letter_code
_entity_poly.pdbx_strand_id
1 'polypeptide(L)'
;MAFGCVSAFAQEVFPRTSPRAGFIVSAKGGEELQFPAEPSWRPAFVRQDIIGGDTLRTGEIGTLGLTFADQTTIRVGRLSTLVVNEVATSGGSTELTLPSGSVWARASRGGSGVTVKTPAASAAIRGTDWSLAVVGDRTSLVVLEGVVVFSNPQGSVTVHQGEGATARIGERPTKTVLVRPDDREQMMFYLELRGLFRSLPAGNLDGAARRAERSRLAAIPAETRTTEDWIAVAENGLGYDRRDVVVQAVAEARSRLGGRPNARLDLVEAMLAASAKRYEEAARLFSRAAAGTGGRQKVTARCGYYAASVLADPKRDLTLPKTGSADQDVCAAYVTAFGTGLEDAEKILRQSEQRSPDHLLSSLLSAQVSLLLNRRDEMRATVARMVATDPDSPETLLASGYLKLSIDSDIEGAVADFSRGVEIAPGDAELWNGLGLAQSERDATREAEFAFRQAIEADPDDALGYSNFATFLLDQSRVEEAGALLDKALALDPSFSAAYTAKGRYFLQKGDEAKALEFLLAGSAADPAAAQGLLALAIGQYQSGDLEVAAQALDNADRLDRNDPITSMVRTAIAVDQLQADAAITHAREAVRRYRNRGGYFAALASTRSGGSYLGQAYRLLGLEDWGRFYTDRVFDPFSGTGYFDQSAAYRPNIFFSRPTLDQIQGEVSDAAGSLVLQGLFFDPLAVSGRLGRIDLLRRPFLDAEVGGSVIHRDGRTGWGQEASVQAFSNVPVPTSISLTFNRERTSNPDGFGGENSYLASGFVGMQPNAENRFLFWGTLSSASPDLFALNLAQFDSDEQTVKSYQVGAGWSHTFSYQNVLTGAVVATRARDVQDRYQFSSTIDPVFGLLLTNEMIFNQRTRADTITGALGHTFGWGDFTLRTGIEAQRGRIDSFTATSITFAIPGIGLSISDDVSQEDSVYFNLGRAYTNLMWQPSDRFEMEAGVQAHLIDIRSGSRDTYVDPRIGAAFSPANGHWLRAAWRRDTETSAGFTLSPITTVGLLPHALPVSLGGRRDTTALRWDAEWTPHIFTAVEYQNQRARDLDIPFPDNLDQYALEEGRIDYITATANIWLTHGIGVFGTVGVADSSTDDGAGGDIDLPFVPKRFGRAGVTFVHPSRIRFSLIENYIGSRFDAPGGIEVDAVWTTDAMASYETPDRRFLFSLSALNLFDEQYDLVAARPGNNEAVPGTGRTFAGSLKVRF
;
A
#
# COMPACT_ATOMS: atom_id res chain seq x y z
N MET A 1 8.77 6.39 -58.02
CA MET A 1 7.92 6.89 -56.93
C MET A 1 8.46 6.31 -55.65
N ALA A 2 9.24 7.09 -54.91
CA ALA A 2 9.91 6.68 -53.68
C ALA A 2 9.36 7.56 -52.54
N PHE A 3 8.77 6.91 -51.53
CA PHE A 3 8.41 7.55 -50.27
C PHE A 3 9.68 7.67 -49.44
N GLY A 4 10.19 8.89 -49.28
CA GLY A 4 11.27 9.19 -48.35
C GLY A 4 10.72 9.22 -46.93
N CYS A 5 11.08 8.21 -46.13
CA CYS A 5 11.02 8.31 -44.67
C CYS A 5 12.09 9.29 -44.22
N VAL A 6 11.70 10.39 -43.59
CA VAL A 6 12.61 11.22 -42.80
C VAL A 6 12.81 10.48 -41.48
N SER A 7 13.92 9.75 -41.37
CA SER A 7 14.43 9.27 -40.08
C SER A 7 14.84 10.48 -39.25
N ALA A 8 14.18 10.71 -38.12
CA ALA A 8 14.69 11.60 -37.08
C ALA A 8 16.05 11.04 -36.62
N PHE A 9 17.12 11.81 -36.80
CA PHE A 9 18.43 11.46 -36.28
C PHE A 9 18.35 11.40 -34.75
N ALA A 10 18.47 10.21 -34.18
CA ALA A 10 18.99 10.09 -32.83
C ALA A 10 20.42 10.63 -32.86
N GLN A 11 20.70 11.68 -32.09
CA GLN A 11 22.04 12.25 -31.98
C GLN A 11 22.95 11.22 -31.27
N GLU A 12 24.02 10.78 -31.94
CA GLU A 12 24.89 9.70 -31.45
C GLU A 12 25.89 10.19 -30.39
N VAL A 13 25.94 9.46 -29.27
CA VAL A 13 26.93 9.60 -28.21
C VAL A 13 28.33 9.26 -28.74
N PHE A 14 29.36 10.01 -28.35
CA PHE A 14 30.72 9.75 -28.80
C PHE A 14 31.30 8.50 -28.11
N PRO A 15 31.69 7.44 -28.85
CA PRO A 15 32.24 6.23 -28.27
C PRO A 15 33.59 6.50 -27.59
N ARG A 16 33.84 5.86 -26.45
CA ARG A 16 35.07 5.99 -25.66
C ARG A 16 35.81 4.65 -25.63
N THR A 17 37.11 4.69 -25.84
CA THR A 17 37.98 3.50 -25.83
C THR A 17 38.52 3.14 -24.45
N SER A 18 38.39 4.06 -23.48
CA SER A 18 38.81 3.87 -22.08
C SER A 18 37.62 3.47 -21.20
N PRO A 19 37.85 2.75 -20.09
CA PRO A 19 36.79 2.43 -19.13
C PRO A 19 36.06 3.69 -18.68
N ARG A 20 34.72 3.67 -18.71
CA ARG A 20 33.90 4.80 -18.27
C ARG A 20 34.18 5.09 -16.79
N ALA A 21 34.39 6.37 -16.48
CA ALA A 21 34.54 6.85 -15.11
C ALA A 21 33.21 7.39 -14.55
N GLY A 22 32.35 7.88 -15.45
CA GLY A 22 31.00 8.32 -15.17
C GLY A 22 30.28 8.60 -16.48
N PHE A 23 29.10 9.20 -16.41
CA PHE A 23 28.37 9.61 -17.61
C PHE A 23 27.47 10.82 -17.33
N ILE A 24 27.07 11.51 -18.40
CA ILE A 24 26.13 12.63 -18.34
C ILE A 24 24.71 12.08 -18.22
N VAL A 25 23.99 12.46 -17.16
CA VAL A 25 22.61 12.01 -16.91
C VAL A 25 21.56 13.02 -17.33
N SER A 26 21.92 14.30 -17.44
CA SER A 26 21.04 15.36 -17.91
C SER A 26 21.85 16.52 -18.52
N ALA A 27 21.29 17.11 -19.57
CA ALA A 27 21.80 18.31 -20.25
C ALA A 27 20.60 19.09 -20.79
N LYS A 28 20.59 20.42 -20.63
CA LYS A 28 19.46 21.32 -20.93
C LYS A 28 19.63 22.12 -22.22
N GLY A 29 20.71 21.88 -22.96
CA GLY A 29 21.04 22.50 -24.25
C GLY A 29 22.08 23.61 -24.12
N GLY A 30 23.10 23.58 -24.98
CA GLY A 30 24.19 24.56 -25.00
C GLY A 30 25.37 24.23 -24.08
N GLU A 31 25.32 23.09 -23.38
CA GLU A 31 26.45 22.55 -22.64
C GLU A 31 27.46 21.90 -23.58
N GLU A 32 28.72 22.02 -23.22
CA GLU A 32 29.80 21.54 -24.07
C GLU A 32 30.80 20.72 -23.25
N LEU A 33 31.39 19.75 -23.93
CA LEU A 33 32.38 18.82 -23.43
C LEU A 33 33.63 18.93 -24.29
N GLN A 34 34.79 18.91 -23.63
CA GLN A 34 36.10 18.92 -24.25
C GLN A 34 36.89 17.70 -23.77
N PHE A 35 37.53 17.01 -24.73
CA PHE A 35 38.34 15.83 -24.46
C PHE A 35 39.83 16.18 -24.30
N PRO A 36 40.60 15.47 -23.45
CA PRO A 36 42.01 15.76 -23.21
C PRO A 36 42.88 15.83 -24.47
N ALA A 37 42.61 14.94 -25.43
CA ALA A 37 43.40 14.80 -26.65
C ALA A 37 42.99 15.77 -27.76
N GLU A 38 41.92 16.57 -27.58
CA GLU A 38 41.37 17.43 -28.62
C GLU A 38 40.97 18.82 -28.07
N PRO A 39 41.47 19.92 -28.67
CA PRO A 39 41.19 21.27 -28.16
C PRO A 39 39.79 21.79 -28.50
N SER A 40 39.00 21.12 -29.35
CA SER A 40 37.67 21.58 -29.76
C SER A 40 36.57 21.21 -28.75
N TRP A 41 35.75 22.19 -28.37
CA TRP A 41 34.50 21.96 -27.64
C TRP A 41 33.47 21.28 -28.53
N ARG A 42 32.78 20.29 -27.98
CA ARG A 42 31.68 19.55 -28.61
C ARG A 42 30.42 19.69 -27.78
N PRO A 43 29.21 19.59 -28.36
CA PRO A 43 27.99 19.52 -27.57
C PRO A 43 28.04 18.33 -26.60
N ALA A 44 27.60 18.56 -25.36
CA ALA A 44 27.42 17.50 -24.37
C ALA A 44 26.07 16.81 -24.60
N PHE A 45 26.06 15.48 -24.62
CA PHE A 45 24.85 14.68 -24.82
C PHE A 45 24.56 13.81 -23.60
N VAL A 46 23.27 13.62 -23.31
CA VAL A 46 22.83 12.66 -22.28
C VAL A 46 23.33 11.26 -22.66
N ARG A 47 23.75 10.48 -21.66
CA ARG A 47 24.46 9.18 -21.76
C ARG A 47 25.89 9.24 -22.33
N GLN A 48 26.47 10.42 -22.51
CA GLN A 48 27.89 10.53 -22.86
C GLN A 48 28.78 10.02 -21.73
N ASP A 49 29.60 9.00 -22.04
CA ASP A 49 30.64 8.49 -21.14
C ASP A 49 31.70 9.58 -20.89
N ILE A 50 32.06 9.73 -19.61
CA ILE A 50 33.05 10.65 -19.06
C ILE A 50 34.25 9.84 -18.56
N ILE A 51 35.46 10.33 -18.81
CA ILE A 51 36.72 9.75 -18.33
C ILE A 51 37.60 10.83 -17.66
N GLY A 52 38.65 10.42 -16.96
CA GLY A 52 39.63 11.35 -16.39
C GLY A 52 40.27 12.25 -17.45
N GLY A 53 40.34 13.55 -17.14
CA GLY A 53 40.83 14.65 -17.98
C GLY A 53 39.74 15.41 -18.75
N ASP A 54 38.50 14.92 -18.81
CA ASP A 54 37.41 15.61 -19.51
C ASP A 54 37.05 16.94 -18.84
N THR A 55 36.76 17.95 -19.65
CA THR A 55 36.29 19.27 -19.17
C THR A 55 34.88 19.55 -19.67
N LEU A 56 33.99 19.89 -18.75
CA LEU A 56 32.57 20.16 -18.99
C LEU A 56 32.28 21.63 -18.70
N ARG A 57 31.49 22.29 -19.56
CA ARG A 57 31.03 23.66 -19.31
C ARG A 57 29.55 23.84 -19.57
N THR A 58 28.94 24.74 -18.80
CA THR A 58 27.54 25.13 -18.91
C THR A 58 27.39 26.60 -19.30
N GLY A 59 26.37 26.91 -20.12
CA GLY A 59 26.01 28.27 -20.53
C GLY A 59 25.08 28.99 -19.53
N GLU A 60 24.53 30.14 -19.94
CA GLU A 60 23.59 30.94 -19.12
C GLU A 60 22.29 30.21 -18.77
N ILE A 61 21.88 29.25 -19.60
CA ILE A 61 20.67 28.45 -19.41
C ILE A 61 20.95 26.95 -19.22
N GLY A 62 22.21 26.53 -19.34
CA GLY A 62 22.62 25.13 -19.31
C GLY A 62 22.93 24.61 -17.91
N THR A 63 22.63 23.34 -17.66
CA THR A 63 22.96 22.62 -16.42
C THR A 63 23.33 21.19 -16.77
N LEU A 64 24.33 20.61 -16.09
CA LEU A 64 24.72 19.21 -16.32
C LEU A 64 24.52 18.39 -15.05
N GLY A 65 23.89 17.23 -15.19
CA GLY A 65 23.93 16.18 -14.18
C GLY A 65 24.94 15.11 -14.57
N LEU A 66 25.74 14.66 -13.60
CA LEU A 66 26.76 13.62 -13.76
C LEU A 66 26.59 12.56 -12.68
N THR A 67 26.82 11.30 -13.06
CA THR A 67 26.93 10.18 -12.12
C THR A 67 28.24 9.45 -12.37
N PHE A 68 29.05 9.29 -11.33
CA PHE A 68 30.34 8.58 -11.37
C PHE A 68 30.21 7.12 -10.95
N ALA A 69 31.23 6.32 -11.26
CA ALA A 69 31.28 4.89 -10.96
C ALA A 69 31.24 4.58 -9.45
N ASP A 70 31.71 5.50 -8.60
CA ASP A 70 31.65 5.41 -7.13
C ASP A 70 30.30 5.87 -6.55
N GLN A 71 29.27 6.03 -7.40
CA GLN A 71 27.94 6.55 -7.08
C GLN A 71 27.91 8.02 -6.64
N THR A 72 29.02 8.76 -6.78
CA THR A 72 29.01 10.22 -6.60
C THR A 72 28.15 10.85 -7.69
N THR A 73 27.09 11.56 -7.30
CA THR A 73 26.23 12.32 -8.20
C THR A 73 26.55 13.80 -8.08
N ILE A 74 26.69 14.49 -9.21
CA ILE A 74 27.06 15.91 -9.26
C ILE A 74 26.14 16.64 -10.23
N ARG A 75 25.51 17.70 -9.73
CA ARG A 75 24.83 18.71 -10.55
C ARG A 75 25.73 19.92 -10.70
N VAL A 76 26.14 20.19 -11.93
CA VAL A 76 26.90 21.37 -12.34
C VAL A 76 25.92 22.50 -12.66
N GLY A 77 26.07 23.62 -11.94
CA GLY A 77 25.26 24.82 -12.09
C GLY A 77 25.46 25.51 -13.43
N ARG A 78 24.72 26.60 -13.64
CA ARG A 78 24.86 27.46 -14.84
C ARG A 78 26.20 28.21 -14.82
N LEU A 79 26.68 28.64 -15.98
CA LEU A 79 27.94 29.40 -16.10
C LEU A 79 29.13 28.78 -15.37
N SER A 80 29.18 27.44 -15.37
CA SER A 80 30.12 26.66 -14.58
C SER A 80 31.06 25.89 -15.49
N THR A 81 32.29 25.69 -15.04
CA THR A 81 33.25 24.80 -15.70
C THR A 81 33.70 23.75 -14.69
N LEU A 82 33.65 22.48 -15.03
CA LEU A 82 34.10 21.38 -14.19
C LEU A 82 35.12 20.56 -14.97
N VAL A 83 36.30 20.33 -14.38
CA VAL A 83 37.30 19.40 -14.90
C VAL A 83 37.26 18.13 -14.04
N VAL A 84 37.10 16.99 -14.70
CA VAL A 84 37.17 15.68 -14.05
C VAL A 84 38.63 15.25 -14.09
N ASN A 85 39.36 15.34 -12.98
CA ASN A 85 40.80 15.02 -12.99
C ASN A 85 41.01 13.50 -12.92
N GLU A 86 40.47 12.88 -11.88
CA GLU A 86 40.58 11.45 -11.58
C GLU A 86 39.28 10.99 -10.90
N VAL A 87 38.82 9.77 -11.20
CA VAL A 87 37.61 9.20 -10.59
C VAL A 87 37.97 7.88 -9.95
N ALA A 88 37.51 7.69 -8.71
CA ALA A 88 37.74 6.47 -7.95
C ALA A 88 37.13 5.25 -8.67
N THR A 89 37.94 4.20 -8.89
CA THR A 89 37.47 2.92 -9.45
C THR A 89 37.51 1.77 -8.44
N SER A 90 38.31 1.89 -7.37
CA SER A 90 38.17 1.16 -6.09
C SER A 90 39.26 1.63 -5.10
N GLY A 91 38.88 2.22 -3.96
CA GLY A 91 39.81 2.53 -2.85
C GLY A 91 40.68 3.81 -2.93
N GLY A 92 40.57 4.63 -3.98
CA GLY A 92 41.24 5.96 -4.11
C GLY A 92 40.23 7.11 -4.19
N SER A 93 40.60 8.39 -4.06
CA SER A 93 39.65 9.54 -4.03
C SER A 93 39.30 10.11 -5.41
N THR A 94 38.03 10.44 -5.65
CA THR A 94 37.60 11.23 -6.83
C THR A 94 38.11 12.67 -6.71
N GLU A 95 38.91 13.13 -7.69
CA GLU A 95 39.49 14.47 -7.75
C GLU A 95 38.85 15.30 -8.88
N LEU A 96 38.36 16.48 -8.52
CA LEU A 96 37.68 17.41 -9.43
C LEU A 96 38.26 18.81 -9.31
N THR A 97 38.16 19.59 -10.38
CA THR A 97 38.48 21.03 -10.36
C THR A 97 37.27 21.85 -10.77
N LEU A 98 36.93 22.87 -9.98
CA LEU A 98 35.88 23.84 -10.27
C LEU A 98 36.51 25.24 -10.44
N PRO A 99 36.90 25.64 -11.68
CA PRO A 99 37.48 26.96 -11.91
C PRO A 99 36.48 28.11 -11.73
N SER A 100 35.22 27.91 -12.09
CA SER A 100 34.16 28.94 -12.01
C SER A 100 32.77 28.30 -11.91
N GLY A 101 31.83 29.04 -11.32
CA GLY A 101 30.42 28.64 -11.21
C GLY A 101 30.14 27.81 -9.97
N SER A 102 29.18 26.88 -10.00
CA SER A 102 28.76 26.12 -8.83
C SER A 102 28.53 24.65 -9.13
N VAL A 103 28.67 23.83 -8.09
CA VAL A 103 28.27 22.42 -8.10
C VAL A 103 27.51 22.10 -6.82
N TRP A 104 26.56 21.19 -6.97
CA TRP A 104 25.94 20.47 -5.88
C TRP A 104 26.25 19.00 -6.06
N ALA A 105 26.56 18.28 -4.99
CA ALA A 105 26.97 16.90 -5.13
C ALA A 105 26.61 16.05 -3.91
N ARG A 106 26.37 14.77 -4.19
CA ARG A 106 26.12 13.73 -3.21
C ARG A 106 27.05 12.56 -3.42
N ALA A 107 27.55 11.99 -2.32
CA ALA A 107 28.42 10.81 -2.31
C ALA A 107 27.94 9.79 -1.27
N SER A 108 28.34 8.54 -1.42
CA SER A 108 27.98 7.46 -0.50
C SER A 108 28.74 7.57 0.83
N ARG A 109 28.05 7.29 1.95
CA ARG A 109 28.67 7.31 3.29
C ARG A 109 29.79 6.28 3.37
N GLY A 110 30.95 6.68 3.87
CA GLY A 110 32.13 5.80 3.98
C GLY A 110 32.85 5.51 2.65
N GLY A 111 32.44 6.12 1.53
CA GLY A 111 33.10 5.99 0.23
C GLY A 111 34.46 6.68 0.15
N SER A 112 35.14 6.49 -0.99
CA SER A 112 36.35 7.22 -1.35
C SER A 112 36.09 8.74 -1.39
N GLY A 113 36.53 9.47 -0.37
CA GLY A 113 36.13 10.87 -0.23
C GLY A 113 36.52 11.76 -1.43
N VAL A 114 35.63 12.67 -1.80
CA VAL A 114 35.79 13.58 -2.96
C VAL A 114 36.69 14.76 -2.59
N THR A 115 37.58 15.18 -3.50
CA THR A 115 38.35 16.42 -3.34
C THR A 115 38.07 17.36 -4.50
N VAL A 116 37.58 18.56 -4.19
CA VAL A 116 37.33 19.60 -5.20
C VAL A 116 38.30 20.75 -5.04
N LYS A 117 39.09 21.01 -6.07
CA LYS A 117 40.04 22.12 -6.15
C LYS A 117 39.37 23.35 -6.76
N THR A 118 39.45 24.49 -6.09
CA THR A 118 39.02 25.80 -6.62
C THR A 118 40.19 26.78 -6.64
N PRO A 119 40.06 27.95 -7.30
CA PRO A 119 41.12 28.97 -7.31
C PRO A 119 41.51 29.49 -5.91
N ALA A 120 40.57 29.51 -4.95
CA ALA A 120 40.81 30.09 -3.61
C ALA A 120 41.15 29.05 -2.54
N ALA A 121 40.67 27.80 -2.67
CA ALA A 121 40.88 26.74 -1.69
C ALA A 121 40.55 25.35 -2.25
N SER A 122 40.97 24.30 -1.53
CA SER A 122 40.59 22.91 -1.79
C SER A 122 39.62 22.42 -0.71
N ALA A 123 38.54 21.79 -1.14
CA ALA A 123 37.55 21.15 -0.28
C ALA A 123 37.79 19.63 -0.29
N ALA A 124 38.38 19.11 0.79
CA ALA A 124 38.48 17.67 1.00
C ALA A 124 37.23 17.19 1.72
N ILE A 125 36.31 16.58 0.98
CA ILE A 125 35.00 16.18 1.45
C ILE A 125 35.09 14.78 2.07
N ARG A 126 34.58 14.67 3.30
CA ARG A 126 34.44 13.43 4.07
C ARG A 126 33.00 13.39 4.58
N GLY A 127 32.09 13.06 3.68
CA GLY A 127 30.66 13.27 3.85
C GLY A 127 29.92 13.05 2.56
N THR A 128 28.62 13.33 2.58
CA THR A 128 27.68 12.77 1.61
C THR A 128 26.82 13.81 0.93
N ASP A 129 26.70 15.04 1.44
CA ASP A 129 25.89 16.09 0.81
C ASP A 129 26.51 17.48 1.01
N TRP A 130 26.81 18.17 -0.08
CA TRP A 130 27.54 19.44 -0.07
C TRP A 130 27.28 20.29 -1.31
N SER A 131 27.56 21.59 -1.18
CA SER A 131 27.53 22.54 -2.30
C SER A 131 28.75 23.45 -2.27
N LEU A 132 29.32 23.71 -3.44
CA LEU A 132 30.50 24.55 -3.63
C LEU A 132 30.26 25.53 -4.77
N ALA A 133 30.62 26.80 -4.57
CA ALA A 133 30.48 27.86 -5.56
C ALA A 133 31.71 28.74 -5.64
N VAL A 134 32.07 29.16 -6.84
CA VAL A 134 33.18 30.06 -7.17
C VAL A 134 32.62 31.24 -7.96
N VAL A 135 32.66 32.42 -7.35
CA VAL A 135 32.18 33.67 -7.94
C VAL A 135 33.30 34.71 -7.84
N GLY A 136 33.90 35.05 -8.97
CA GLY A 136 35.07 35.94 -9.00
C GLY A 136 36.24 35.33 -8.24
N ASP A 137 36.78 36.07 -7.27
CA ASP A 137 37.90 35.64 -6.41
C ASP A 137 37.46 34.88 -5.15
N ARG A 138 36.15 34.67 -4.96
CA ARG A 138 35.57 34.07 -3.75
C ARG A 138 35.05 32.65 -4.02
N THR A 139 35.45 31.71 -3.17
CA THR A 139 34.86 30.37 -3.06
C THR A 139 34.00 30.28 -1.80
N SER A 140 32.80 29.73 -1.93
CA SER A 140 31.86 29.46 -0.84
C SER A 140 31.52 27.97 -0.80
N LEU A 141 31.47 27.40 0.41
CA LEU A 141 31.15 26.00 0.69
C LEU A 141 29.99 25.93 1.69
N VAL A 142 29.07 25.00 1.47
CA VAL A 142 28.02 24.61 2.42
C VAL A 142 28.02 23.10 2.59
N VAL A 143 27.99 22.64 3.84
CA VAL A 143 27.97 21.20 4.18
C VAL A 143 26.60 20.84 4.74
N LEU A 144 25.90 19.94 4.04
CA LEU A 144 24.56 19.50 4.40
C LEU A 144 24.60 18.20 5.22
N GLU A 145 25.56 17.32 4.93
CA GLU A 145 25.81 16.10 5.69
C GLU A 145 27.31 15.75 5.64
N GLY A 146 27.87 15.35 6.79
CA GLY A 146 29.27 14.98 6.96
C GLY A 146 30.19 16.14 7.33
N VAL A 147 31.47 16.02 6.97
CA VAL A 147 32.52 16.98 7.34
C VAL A 147 33.38 17.30 6.13
N VAL A 148 33.68 18.58 5.93
CA VAL A 148 34.58 19.03 4.87
C VAL A 148 35.74 19.80 5.47
N VAL A 149 36.96 19.40 5.12
CA VAL A 149 38.15 20.18 5.44
C VAL A 149 38.38 21.14 4.29
N PHE A 150 38.17 22.43 4.56
CA PHE A 150 38.36 23.50 3.58
C PHE A 150 39.68 24.20 3.86
N SER A 151 40.60 24.15 2.89
CA SER A 151 42.01 24.52 3.14
C SER A 151 42.68 25.20 1.95
N ASN A 152 43.63 26.07 2.25
CA ASN A 152 44.57 26.64 1.29
C ASN A 152 45.93 26.88 2.00
N PRO A 153 46.98 27.36 1.31
CA PRO A 153 48.29 27.61 1.94
C PRO A 153 48.28 28.56 3.15
N GLN A 154 47.26 29.41 3.28
CA GLN A 154 47.10 30.40 4.35
C GLN A 154 46.40 29.83 5.59
N GLY A 155 45.78 28.65 5.49
CA GLY A 155 45.23 27.91 6.62
C GLY A 155 44.06 26.99 6.25
N SER A 156 43.46 26.37 7.26
CA SER A 156 42.32 25.46 7.10
C SER A 156 41.22 25.71 8.14
N VAL A 157 39.99 25.39 7.76
CA VAL A 157 38.82 25.29 8.63
C VAL A 157 38.09 23.96 8.38
N THR A 158 37.62 23.34 9.45
CA THR A 158 36.73 22.17 9.38
C THR A 158 35.29 22.65 9.41
N VAL A 159 34.53 22.30 8.37
CA VAL A 159 33.12 22.65 8.20
C VAL A 159 32.28 21.40 8.44
N HIS A 160 31.46 21.43 9.48
CA HIS A 160 30.56 20.35 9.86
C HIS A 160 29.19 20.51 9.21
N GLN A 161 28.37 19.47 9.35
CA GLN A 161 26.96 19.50 8.98
C GLN A 161 26.25 20.76 9.49
N GLY A 162 25.51 21.42 8.60
CA GLY A 162 24.77 22.65 8.89
C GLY A 162 25.64 23.92 8.92
N GLU A 163 26.94 23.81 8.69
CA GLU A 163 27.87 24.93 8.64
C GLU A 163 28.28 25.30 7.21
N GLY A 164 28.81 26.51 7.04
CA GLY A 164 29.42 26.96 5.80
C GLY A 164 30.83 27.51 6.01
N ALA A 165 31.54 27.73 4.90
CA ALA A 165 32.80 28.46 4.91
C ALA A 165 33.00 29.25 3.61
N THR A 166 33.84 30.26 3.68
CA THR A 166 34.24 31.07 2.53
C THR A 166 35.74 31.28 2.51
N ALA A 167 36.32 31.43 1.32
CA ALA A 167 37.72 31.77 1.11
C ALA A 167 37.85 32.70 -0.10
N ARG A 168 38.75 33.68 -0.02
CA ARG A 168 39.20 34.45 -1.19
C ARG A 168 40.62 34.07 -1.57
N ILE A 169 40.99 34.31 -2.83
CA ILE A 169 42.36 34.09 -3.30
C ILE A 169 43.34 34.86 -2.40
N GLY A 170 44.26 34.14 -1.76
CA GLY A 170 45.27 34.72 -0.88
C GLY A 170 44.83 34.99 0.56
N GLU A 171 43.57 34.77 0.92
CA GLU A 171 43.04 34.91 2.29
C GLU A 171 42.85 33.55 2.97
N ARG A 172 42.95 33.51 4.31
CA ARG A 172 42.67 32.28 5.08
C ARG A 172 41.16 31.95 5.00
N PRO A 173 40.76 30.68 4.81
CA PRO A 173 39.36 30.28 4.86
C PRO A 173 38.72 30.64 6.20
N THR A 174 37.49 31.15 6.17
CA THR A 174 36.71 31.52 7.36
C THR A 174 35.41 30.75 7.40
N LYS A 175 35.09 30.17 8.57
CA LYS A 175 33.79 29.52 8.81
C LYS A 175 32.70 30.59 8.88
N THR A 176 31.56 30.31 8.26
CA THR A 176 30.37 31.14 8.31
C THR A 176 29.26 30.32 8.96
N VAL A 177 28.66 30.84 10.04
CA VAL A 177 27.49 30.20 10.64
C VAL A 177 26.31 30.47 9.71
N LEU A 178 25.77 29.42 9.11
CA LEU A 178 24.56 29.50 8.32
C LEU A 178 23.37 29.37 9.27
N VAL A 179 22.45 30.34 9.19
CA VAL A 179 21.12 30.26 9.80
C VAL A 179 20.47 28.94 9.36
N ARG A 180 19.85 28.25 10.33
CA ARG A 180 19.15 26.97 10.15
C ARG A 180 18.23 27.05 8.92
N PRO A 181 18.54 26.35 7.82
CA PRO A 181 17.54 26.15 6.80
C PRO A 181 16.60 25.08 7.37
N ASP A 182 15.50 25.50 7.98
CA ASP A 182 14.41 24.56 8.28
C ASP A 182 13.84 23.96 7.00
N ASP A 183 14.07 24.60 5.84
CA ASP A 183 13.51 24.21 4.56
C ASP A 183 14.57 24.28 3.45
N ARG A 184 15.29 23.18 3.20
CA ARG A 184 15.73 22.90 1.82
C ARG A 184 14.72 21.95 1.19
N GLU A 185 13.46 22.31 1.29
CA GLU A 185 12.36 21.61 0.62
C GLU A 185 12.29 22.05 -0.84
N GLN A 186 11.62 21.23 -1.67
CA GLN A 186 11.98 21.04 -3.07
C GLN A 186 11.12 20.06 -3.88
N MET A 187 9.78 20.09 -3.84
CA MET A 187 8.97 19.32 -4.82
C MET A 187 9.11 19.90 -6.24
N MET A 188 9.26 18.97 -7.19
CA MET A 188 9.36 19.17 -8.63
C MET A 188 8.20 19.97 -9.24
N PHE A 189 8.31 21.30 -9.30
CA PHE A 189 7.77 22.01 -10.46
C PHE A 189 8.89 22.28 -11.45
N TYR A 190 8.62 21.83 -12.66
CA TYR A 190 9.43 22.09 -13.83
C TYR A 190 8.95 23.41 -14.47
N LEU A 191 9.56 24.53 -14.10
CA LEU A 191 9.41 25.77 -14.87
C LEU A 191 10.23 25.62 -16.15
N GLU A 192 9.57 25.26 -17.25
CA GLU A 192 10.13 25.34 -18.59
C GLU A 192 9.87 26.70 -19.20
N LEU A 193 10.84 27.25 -19.94
CA LEU A 193 10.65 28.49 -20.68
C LEU A 193 9.45 28.42 -21.66
N ARG A 194 9.08 27.21 -22.12
CA ARG A 194 7.87 26.94 -22.92
C ARG A 194 6.57 27.17 -22.14
N GLY A 195 6.55 26.99 -20.82
CA GLY A 195 5.39 27.23 -19.96
C GLY A 195 4.90 28.69 -19.98
N LEU A 196 5.76 29.62 -20.39
CA LEU A 196 5.39 31.03 -20.62
C LEU A 196 4.33 31.17 -21.74
N PHE A 197 4.33 30.30 -22.76
CA PHE A 197 3.33 30.31 -23.82
C PHE A 197 1.98 29.75 -23.39
N ARG A 198 1.92 29.04 -22.26
CA ARG A 198 0.68 28.52 -21.68
C ARG A 198 0.03 29.51 -20.71
N SER A 199 0.86 30.24 -19.97
CA SER A 199 0.45 31.12 -18.88
C SER A 199 0.12 32.56 -19.30
N LEU A 200 0.75 33.09 -20.36
CA LEU A 200 0.46 34.46 -20.79
C LEU A 200 -0.84 34.55 -21.62
N PRO A 201 -1.66 35.59 -21.46
CA PRO A 201 -2.90 35.73 -22.21
C PRO A 201 -2.64 36.25 -23.63
N ALA A 202 -3.39 35.71 -24.59
CA ALA A 202 -3.42 36.19 -25.98
C ALA A 202 -4.33 37.42 -26.17
N GLY A 203 -5.21 37.70 -25.21
CA GLY A 203 -6.15 38.83 -25.21
C GLY A 203 -5.78 39.92 -24.18
N ASN A 204 -6.55 41.01 -24.17
CA ASN A 204 -6.44 42.06 -23.14
C ASN A 204 -7.38 41.84 -21.94
N LEU A 205 -8.29 40.88 -22.01
CA LEU A 205 -9.23 40.56 -20.93
C LEU A 205 -8.65 39.48 -19.99
N ASP A 206 -8.99 39.54 -18.70
CA ASP A 206 -8.68 38.56 -17.67
C ASP A 206 -9.90 38.26 -16.78
N GLY A 207 -9.76 37.24 -15.91
CA GLY A 207 -10.71 36.88 -14.87
C GLY A 207 -12.17 36.90 -15.31
N ALA A 208 -13.01 37.58 -14.54
CA ALA A 208 -14.44 37.72 -14.81
C ALA A 208 -14.77 38.35 -16.18
N ALA A 209 -13.98 39.34 -16.64
CA ALA A 209 -14.25 40.01 -17.92
C ALA A 209 -14.04 39.07 -19.11
N ARG A 210 -12.98 38.26 -19.08
CA ARG A 210 -12.71 37.22 -20.09
C ARG A 210 -13.79 36.15 -20.09
N ARG A 211 -14.25 35.71 -18.92
CA ARG A 211 -15.35 34.74 -18.78
C ARG A 211 -16.67 35.30 -19.34
N ALA A 212 -17.01 36.55 -19.02
CA ALA A 212 -18.21 37.19 -19.55
C ALA A 212 -18.19 37.29 -21.08
N GLU A 213 -17.05 37.63 -21.67
CA GLU A 213 -16.89 37.70 -23.12
C GLU A 213 -17.01 36.32 -23.78
N ARG A 214 -16.42 35.27 -23.19
CA ARG A 214 -16.60 33.89 -23.67
C ARG A 214 -18.08 33.47 -23.64
N SER A 215 -18.79 33.76 -22.55
CA SER A 215 -20.23 33.48 -22.45
C SER A 215 -21.04 34.22 -23.51
N ARG A 216 -20.71 35.49 -23.78
CA ARG A 216 -21.33 36.27 -24.86
C ARG A 216 -21.09 35.62 -26.23
N LEU A 217 -19.86 35.22 -26.53
CA LEU A 217 -19.49 34.60 -27.81
C LEU A 217 -20.11 33.21 -27.99
N ALA A 218 -20.22 32.43 -26.91
CA ALA A 218 -20.88 31.12 -26.91
C ALA A 218 -22.37 31.22 -27.23
N ALA A 219 -23.04 32.31 -26.83
CA ALA A 219 -24.45 32.58 -27.12
C ALA A 219 -24.73 32.96 -28.59
N ILE A 220 -23.69 33.29 -29.38
CA ILE A 220 -23.82 33.63 -30.81
C ILE A 220 -23.66 32.33 -31.63
N PRO A 221 -24.68 31.93 -32.43
CA PRO A 221 -24.58 30.78 -33.33
C PRO A 221 -23.37 30.87 -34.27
N ALA A 222 -22.67 29.75 -34.47
CA ALA A 222 -21.41 29.74 -35.21
C ALA A 222 -21.54 30.28 -36.65
N GLU A 223 -22.71 30.08 -37.27
CA GLU A 223 -23.01 30.49 -38.64
C GLU A 223 -23.17 32.01 -38.78
N THR A 224 -23.52 32.70 -37.69
CA THR A 224 -23.77 34.15 -37.68
C THR A 224 -22.60 34.96 -37.12
N ARG A 225 -21.57 34.29 -36.59
CA ARG A 225 -20.37 34.94 -36.05
C ARG A 225 -19.63 35.75 -37.13
N THR A 226 -19.32 37.00 -36.80
CA THR A 226 -18.51 37.87 -37.64
C THR A 226 -17.04 37.46 -37.62
N THR A 227 -16.21 38.06 -38.47
CA THR A 227 -14.74 37.83 -38.43
C THR A 227 -14.15 38.23 -37.09
N GLU A 228 -14.64 39.32 -36.49
CA GLU A 228 -14.19 39.78 -35.17
C GLU A 228 -14.61 38.82 -34.07
N ASP A 229 -15.83 38.25 -34.14
CA ASP A 229 -16.26 37.24 -33.17
C ASP A 229 -15.38 35.98 -33.24
N TRP A 230 -14.98 35.52 -34.43
CA TRP A 230 -14.07 34.38 -34.56
C TRP A 230 -12.66 34.67 -34.04
N ILE A 231 -12.14 35.88 -34.25
CA ILE A 231 -10.87 36.33 -33.65
C ILE A 231 -11.01 36.35 -32.12
N ALA A 232 -12.11 36.89 -31.59
CA ALA A 232 -12.35 36.95 -30.15
C ALA A 232 -12.52 35.57 -29.52
N VAL A 233 -13.13 34.59 -30.21
CA VAL A 233 -13.17 33.18 -29.76
C VAL A 233 -11.77 32.60 -29.70
N ALA A 234 -10.94 32.80 -30.72
CA ALA A 234 -9.58 32.28 -30.75
C ALA A 234 -8.70 32.91 -29.64
N GLU A 235 -8.78 34.23 -29.45
CA GLU A 235 -8.00 34.95 -28.45
C GLU A 235 -8.41 34.63 -27.01
N ASN A 236 -9.71 34.66 -26.73
CA ASN A 236 -10.19 34.45 -25.36
C ASN A 236 -10.30 32.97 -25.02
N GLY A 237 -10.31 32.06 -26.00
CA GLY A 237 -10.34 30.62 -25.78
C GLY A 237 -8.98 29.99 -25.50
N LEU A 238 -7.85 30.61 -25.85
CA LEU A 238 -6.53 30.01 -25.62
C LEU A 238 -6.25 29.79 -24.12
N GLY A 239 -6.04 28.55 -23.70
CA GLY A 239 -5.87 28.16 -22.28
C GLY A 239 -7.19 27.97 -21.50
N TYR A 240 -8.35 28.15 -22.16
CA TYR A 240 -9.68 27.90 -21.58
C TYR A 240 -10.43 26.84 -22.37
N ASP A 241 -10.55 27.04 -23.69
CA ASP A 241 -11.18 26.12 -24.61
C ASP A 241 -10.19 25.06 -25.08
N ARG A 242 -10.71 23.88 -25.44
CA ARG A 242 -9.88 22.83 -26.02
C ARG A 242 -9.15 23.32 -27.27
N ARG A 243 -7.94 22.80 -27.48
CA ARG A 243 -7.03 23.23 -28.56
C ARG A 243 -7.67 23.16 -29.95
N ASP A 244 -8.49 22.14 -30.22
CA ASP A 244 -9.21 21.97 -31.49
C ASP A 244 -10.20 23.11 -31.77
N VAL A 245 -10.93 23.56 -30.75
CA VAL A 245 -11.86 24.70 -30.84
C VAL A 245 -11.11 25.99 -31.20
N VAL A 246 -9.97 26.23 -30.55
CA VAL A 246 -9.13 27.41 -30.83
C VAL A 246 -8.56 27.36 -32.25
N VAL A 247 -8.04 26.21 -32.68
CA VAL A 247 -7.52 26.02 -34.05
C VAL A 247 -8.63 26.22 -35.09
N GLN A 248 -9.84 25.71 -34.84
CA GLN A 248 -10.99 25.93 -35.72
C GLN A 248 -11.35 27.42 -35.80
N ALA A 249 -11.40 28.12 -34.67
CA ALA A 249 -11.69 29.56 -34.65
C ALA A 249 -10.66 30.37 -35.44
N VAL A 250 -9.38 30.02 -35.33
CA VAL A 250 -8.30 30.62 -36.13
C VAL A 250 -8.53 30.37 -37.62
N ALA A 251 -8.85 29.14 -38.02
CA ALA A 251 -9.11 28.79 -39.42
C ALA A 251 -10.31 29.55 -40.01
N GLU A 252 -11.41 29.64 -39.26
CA GLU A 252 -12.61 30.39 -39.64
C GLU A 252 -12.32 31.90 -39.77
N ALA A 253 -11.55 32.47 -38.85
CA ALA A 253 -11.11 33.86 -38.93
C ALA A 253 -10.22 34.11 -40.16
N ARG A 254 -9.23 33.25 -40.40
CA ARG A 254 -8.31 33.36 -41.56
C ARG A 254 -9.03 33.25 -42.89
N SER A 255 -9.97 32.32 -43.02
CA SER A 255 -10.79 32.14 -44.23
C SER A 255 -11.54 33.42 -44.58
N ARG A 256 -12.18 34.06 -43.60
CA ARG A 256 -12.93 35.32 -43.80
C ARG A 256 -12.04 36.53 -44.06
N LEU A 257 -10.83 36.55 -43.51
CA LEU A 257 -9.86 37.63 -43.75
C LEU A 257 -9.26 37.60 -45.17
N GLY A 258 -9.33 36.47 -45.88
CA GLY A 258 -8.82 36.34 -47.25
C GLY A 258 -7.33 36.68 -47.39
N GLY A 259 -6.52 36.34 -46.38
CA GLY A 259 -5.07 36.59 -46.37
C GLY A 259 -4.64 37.98 -45.88
N ARG A 260 -5.56 38.84 -45.44
CA ARG A 260 -5.20 40.12 -44.79
C ARG A 260 -4.48 39.88 -43.46
N PRO A 261 -3.38 40.61 -43.17
CA PRO A 261 -2.65 40.47 -41.92
C PRO A 261 -3.51 40.97 -40.74
N ASN A 262 -3.39 40.30 -39.60
CA ASN A 262 -4.09 40.66 -38.38
C ASN A 262 -3.20 40.30 -37.19
N ALA A 263 -2.69 41.31 -36.49
CA ALA A 263 -1.68 41.14 -35.45
C ALA A 263 -2.20 40.38 -34.21
N ARG A 264 -3.51 40.47 -33.94
CA ARG A 264 -4.22 39.76 -32.88
C ARG A 264 -4.28 38.26 -33.16
N LEU A 265 -4.65 37.91 -34.39
CA LEU A 265 -4.65 36.52 -34.85
C LEU A 265 -3.23 35.94 -34.99
N ASP A 266 -2.27 36.76 -35.46
CA ASP A 266 -0.85 36.38 -35.50
C ASP A 266 -0.32 36.02 -34.10
N LEU A 267 -0.78 36.70 -33.04
CA LEU A 267 -0.39 36.40 -31.65
C LEU A 267 -0.90 35.02 -31.21
N VAL A 268 -2.17 34.70 -31.46
CA VAL A 268 -2.76 33.38 -31.13
C VAL A 268 -2.02 32.27 -31.90
N GLU A 269 -1.79 32.46 -33.19
CA GLU A 269 -1.02 31.51 -34.01
C GLU A 269 0.42 31.37 -33.53
N ALA A 270 1.05 32.45 -33.05
CA ALA A 270 2.40 32.40 -32.49
C ALA A 270 2.45 31.49 -31.25
N MET A 271 1.45 31.62 -30.37
CA MET A 271 1.34 30.79 -29.17
C MET A 271 1.06 29.32 -29.51
N LEU A 272 0.17 29.04 -30.47
CA LEU A 272 -0.07 27.69 -30.98
C LEU A 272 1.18 27.07 -31.65
N ALA A 273 1.95 27.86 -32.39
CA ALA A 273 3.20 27.44 -33.00
C ALA A 273 4.28 27.16 -31.94
N ALA A 274 4.39 28.02 -30.93
CA ALA A 274 5.33 27.85 -29.83
C ALA A 274 5.02 26.63 -28.97
N SER A 275 3.74 26.41 -28.65
CA SER A 275 3.28 25.20 -27.95
C SER A 275 3.62 23.94 -28.74
N ALA A 276 3.48 23.97 -30.08
CA ALA A 276 3.86 22.89 -30.99
C ALA A 276 5.37 22.79 -31.29
N LYS A 277 6.23 23.45 -30.48
CA LYS A 277 7.70 23.49 -30.62
C LYS A 277 8.22 24.02 -31.97
N ARG A 278 7.40 24.76 -32.73
CA ARG A 278 7.78 25.43 -33.99
C ARG A 278 8.36 26.82 -33.70
N TYR A 279 9.45 26.87 -32.95
CA TYR A 279 9.97 28.10 -32.34
C TYR A 279 10.41 29.17 -33.33
N GLU A 280 11.02 28.81 -34.47
CA GLU A 280 11.39 29.79 -35.49
C GLU A 280 10.17 30.50 -36.12
N GLU A 281 9.11 29.73 -36.37
CA GLU A 281 7.85 30.26 -36.89
C GLU A 281 7.15 31.13 -35.84
N ALA A 282 7.11 30.64 -34.60
CA ALA A 282 6.56 31.39 -33.48
C ALA A 282 7.30 32.72 -33.28
N ALA A 283 8.63 32.74 -33.31
CA ALA A 283 9.43 33.96 -33.21
C ALA A 283 9.07 34.96 -34.33
N ARG A 284 8.92 34.49 -35.58
CA ARG A 284 8.46 35.35 -36.70
C ARG A 284 7.06 35.92 -36.44
N LEU A 285 6.11 35.09 -35.99
CA LEU A 285 4.75 35.50 -35.69
C LEU A 285 4.67 36.50 -34.53
N PHE A 286 5.35 36.21 -33.41
CA PHE A 286 5.44 37.11 -32.26
C PHE A 286 6.05 38.46 -32.62
N SER A 287 7.09 38.49 -33.47
CA SER A 287 7.66 39.74 -33.95
C SER A 287 6.67 40.58 -34.76
N ARG A 288 5.83 39.96 -35.60
CA ARG A 288 4.78 40.66 -36.36
C ARG A 288 3.67 41.15 -35.44
N ALA A 289 3.22 40.29 -34.53
CA ALA A 289 2.20 40.64 -33.54
C ALA A 289 2.64 41.84 -32.68
N ALA A 290 3.88 41.85 -32.19
CA ALA A 290 4.42 42.93 -31.35
C ALA A 290 4.44 44.31 -32.04
N ALA A 291 4.48 44.34 -33.37
CA ALA A 291 4.42 45.57 -34.15
C ALA A 291 2.99 46.12 -34.30
N GLY A 292 1.98 45.25 -34.28
CA GLY A 292 0.58 45.59 -34.55
C GLY A 292 -0.39 45.50 -33.36
N THR A 293 0.04 44.97 -32.19
CA THR A 293 -0.77 44.91 -30.96
C THR A 293 -0.44 46.02 -29.96
N GLY A 294 -1.36 46.29 -29.03
CA GLY A 294 -1.21 47.24 -27.92
C GLY A 294 -1.43 46.58 -26.56
N GLY A 295 -1.26 47.34 -25.47
CA GLY A 295 -1.57 46.88 -24.11
C GLY A 295 -0.85 45.58 -23.71
N ARG A 296 -1.59 44.66 -23.08
CA ARG A 296 -1.10 43.37 -22.59
C ARG A 296 -0.63 42.46 -23.72
N GLN A 297 -1.33 42.46 -24.86
CA GLN A 297 -0.98 41.67 -26.04
C GLN A 297 0.42 42.01 -26.59
N LYS A 298 0.83 43.27 -26.51
CA LYS A 298 2.17 43.69 -26.93
C LYS A 298 3.25 43.17 -25.98
N VAL A 299 2.95 43.08 -24.69
CA VAL A 299 3.84 42.48 -23.68
C VAL A 299 3.98 40.98 -23.95
N THR A 300 2.86 40.27 -24.11
CA THR A 300 2.85 38.84 -24.46
C THR A 300 3.64 38.58 -25.74
N ALA A 301 3.45 39.38 -26.80
CA ALA A 301 4.16 39.21 -28.05
C ALA A 301 5.68 39.40 -27.91
N ARG A 302 6.14 40.37 -27.11
CA ARG A 302 7.58 40.60 -26.87
C ARG A 302 8.22 39.49 -26.03
N CYS A 303 7.50 39.05 -24.99
CA CYS A 303 7.94 37.94 -24.15
C CYS A 303 7.98 36.63 -24.93
N GLY A 304 6.95 36.38 -25.74
CA GLY A 304 6.90 35.23 -26.64
C GLY A 304 8.00 35.27 -27.69
N TYR A 305 8.31 36.44 -28.26
CA TYR A 305 9.44 36.62 -29.18
C TYR A 305 10.77 36.25 -28.53
N TYR A 306 11.02 36.75 -27.31
CA TYR A 306 12.22 36.44 -26.54
C TYR A 306 12.32 34.92 -26.31
N ALA A 307 11.29 34.32 -25.69
CA ALA A 307 11.28 32.91 -25.34
C ALA A 307 11.43 32.01 -26.58
N ALA A 308 10.67 32.28 -27.65
CA ALA A 308 10.74 31.50 -28.88
C ALA A 308 12.08 31.66 -29.60
N SER A 309 12.70 32.84 -29.57
CA SER A 309 14.00 33.05 -30.19
C SER A 309 15.12 32.34 -29.43
N VAL A 310 15.08 32.36 -28.09
CA VAL A 310 16.04 31.64 -27.23
C VAL A 310 15.86 30.13 -27.37
N LEU A 311 14.62 29.64 -27.46
CA LEU A 311 14.35 28.21 -27.67
C LEU A 311 14.72 27.72 -29.09
N ALA A 312 14.63 28.59 -30.09
CA ALA A 312 15.06 28.28 -31.45
C ALA A 312 16.60 28.26 -31.58
N ASP A 313 17.29 29.16 -30.90
CA ASP A 313 18.75 29.26 -30.88
C ASP A 313 19.25 29.65 -29.48
N PRO A 314 19.65 28.65 -28.65
CA PRO A 314 20.17 28.85 -27.30
C PRO A 314 21.40 29.76 -27.20
N LYS A 315 22.14 29.95 -28.30
CA LYS A 315 23.35 30.79 -28.34
C LYS A 315 23.05 32.27 -28.63
N ARG A 316 21.78 32.59 -28.84
CA ARG A 316 21.34 33.93 -29.25
C ARG A 316 21.26 34.87 -28.05
N ASP A 317 22.12 35.88 -28.04
CA ASP A 317 22.11 36.95 -27.04
C ASP A 317 20.96 37.92 -27.31
N LEU A 318 19.96 37.91 -26.43
CA LEU A 318 18.80 38.80 -26.46
C LEU A 318 18.64 39.47 -25.09
N THR A 319 18.40 40.77 -25.09
CA THR A 319 18.06 41.48 -23.86
C THR A 319 16.61 41.19 -23.48
N LEU A 320 16.40 40.72 -22.24
CA LEU A 320 15.07 40.55 -21.66
C LEU A 320 14.27 41.87 -21.72
N PRO A 321 12.96 41.84 -22.00
CA PRO A 321 12.12 43.03 -21.92
C PRO A 321 12.22 43.71 -20.54
N LYS A 322 12.27 45.05 -20.50
CA LYS A 322 12.36 45.83 -19.25
C LYS A 322 11.14 45.56 -18.35
N THR A 323 11.39 45.43 -17.04
CA THR A 323 10.37 45.37 -15.98
C THR A 323 9.66 46.72 -15.83
N GLY A 324 8.39 46.73 -15.39
CA GLY A 324 7.61 47.97 -15.40
C GLY A 324 6.13 47.84 -15.08
N SER A 325 5.42 46.93 -15.75
CA SER A 325 4.03 46.56 -15.44
C SER A 325 3.95 45.12 -14.92
N ALA A 326 2.87 44.74 -14.24
CA ALA A 326 2.69 43.38 -13.70
C ALA A 326 2.89 42.28 -14.76
N ASP A 327 2.35 42.44 -15.98
CA ASP A 327 2.58 41.49 -17.09
C ASP A 327 4.06 41.40 -17.53
N GLN A 328 4.80 42.52 -17.50
CA GLN A 328 6.24 42.53 -17.80
C GLN A 328 7.02 41.85 -16.69
N ASP A 329 6.61 42.06 -15.44
CA ASP A 329 7.24 41.46 -14.27
C ASP A 329 6.98 39.95 -14.22
N VAL A 330 5.79 39.46 -14.58
CA VAL A 330 5.51 38.01 -14.71
C VAL A 330 6.46 37.38 -15.72
N CYS A 331 6.58 37.96 -16.90
CA CYS A 331 7.50 37.50 -17.93
C CYS A 331 8.96 37.53 -17.47
N ALA A 332 9.39 38.63 -16.85
CA ALA A 332 10.74 38.76 -16.33
C ALA A 332 11.01 37.75 -15.22
N ALA A 333 10.08 37.59 -14.28
CA ALA A 333 10.17 36.63 -13.19
C ALA A 333 10.22 35.20 -13.70
N TYR A 334 9.41 34.83 -14.69
CA TYR A 334 9.41 33.49 -15.27
C TYR A 334 10.74 33.16 -15.95
N VAL A 335 11.27 34.09 -16.76
CA VAL A 335 12.60 33.92 -17.38
C VAL A 335 13.70 33.90 -16.30
N THR A 336 13.58 34.72 -15.26
CA THR A 336 14.52 34.77 -14.12
C THR A 336 14.50 33.44 -13.35
N ALA A 337 13.32 32.88 -13.09
CA ALA A 337 13.14 31.58 -12.43
C ALA A 337 13.79 30.47 -13.27
N PHE A 338 13.58 30.50 -14.59
CA PHE A 338 14.22 29.59 -15.53
C PHE A 338 15.74 29.81 -15.67
N GLY A 339 16.24 31.04 -15.51
CA GLY A 339 17.60 31.46 -15.90
C GLY A 339 18.57 31.74 -14.74
N THR A 340 18.24 32.60 -13.78
CA THR A 340 19.14 32.98 -12.67
C THR A 340 18.79 32.31 -11.34
N GLY A 341 17.51 32.00 -11.08
CA GLY A 341 17.07 31.31 -9.86
C GLY A 341 15.69 31.74 -9.36
N LEU A 342 15.09 30.91 -8.50
CA LEU A 342 13.74 31.12 -7.96
C LEU A 342 13.67 32.32 -7.00
N GLU A 343 14.71 32.57 -6.21
CA GLU A 343 14.77 33.67 -5.25
C GLU A 343 14.84 35.04 -5.92
N ASP A 344 15.49 35.14 -7.08
CA ASP A 344 15.51 36.39 -7.84
C ASP A 344 14.17 36.64 -8.54
N ALA A 345 13.52 35.58 -9.03
CA ALA A 345 12.18 35.67 -9.57
C ALA A 345 11.18 36.13 -8.50
N GLU A 346 11.30 35.60 -7.29
CA GLU A 346 10.49 35.97 -6.15
C GLU A 346 10.62 37.46 -5.79
N LYS A 347 11.83 38.04 -5.85
CA LYS A 347 12.02 39.48 -5.64
C LYS A 347 11.24 40.32 -6.67
N ILE A 348 11.27 39.91 -7.94
CA ILE A 348 10.50 40.56 -9.01
C ILE A 348 9.00 40.45 -8.73
N LEU A 349 8.52 39.28 -8.33
CA LEU A 349 7.11 39.02 -8.05
C LEU A 349 6.61 39.82 -6.84
N ARG A 350 7.40 39.94 -5.76
CA ARG A 350 7.04 40.81 -4.63
C ARG A 350 6.89 42.27 -5.04
N GLN A 351 7.79 42.78 -5.88
CA GLN A 351 7.69 44.16 -6.39
C GLN A 351 6.49 44.34 -7.31
N SER A 352 6.15 43.32 -8.10
CA SER A 352 4.94 43.28 -8.93
C SER A 352 3.68 43.34 -8.06
N GLU A 353 3.58 42.47 -7.05
CA GLU A 353 2.42 42.41 -6.14
C GLU A 353 2.23 43.69 -5.33
N GLN A 354 3.31 44.36 -4.90
CA GLN A 354 3.22 45.66 -4.23
C GLN A 354 2.60 46.74 -5.13
N ARG A 355 2.86 46.68 -6.44
CA ARG A 355 2.32 47.65 -7.41
C ARG A 355 0.96 47.27 -7.94
N SER A 356 0.65 45.97 -7.99
CA SER A 356 -0.56 45.42 -8.60
C SER A 356 -1.03 44.20 -7.81
N PRO A 357 -1.60 44.40 -6.60
CA PRO A 357 -1.95 43.30 -5.70
C PRO A 357 -3.07 42.40 -6.25
N ASP A 358 -3.91 42.92 -7.14
CA ASP A 358 -5.04 42.19 -7.74
C ASP A 358 -4.65 41.46 -9.05
N HIS A 359 -3.37 41.45 -9.44
CA HIS A 359 -2.93 40.81 -10.67
C HIS A 359 -2.79 39.28 -10.50
N LEU A 360 -3.81 38.53 -10.92
CA LEU A 360 -3.91 37.08 -10.69
C LEU A 360 -2.74 36.28 -11.26
N LEU A 361 -2.25 36.57 -12.47
CA LEU A 361 -1.11 35.84 -13.06
C LEU A 361 0.20 36.07 -12.30
N SER A 362 0.40 37.27 -11.73
CA SER A 362 1.57 37.55 -10.89
C SER A 362 1.47 36.79 -9.58
N SER A 363 0.27 36.75 -9.00
CA SER A 363 0.00 36.02 -7.77
C SER A 363 0.09 34.51 -7.95
N LEU A 364 -0.36 33.96 -9.08
CA LEU A 364 -0.23 32.54 -9.42
C LEU A 364 1.25 32.14 -9.50
N LEU A 365 2.06 32.89 -10.26
CA LEU A 365 3.49 32.59 -10.36
C LEU A 365 4.20 32.78 -9.02
N SER A 366 3.78 33.75 -8.20
CA SER A 366 4.27 33.93 -6.84
C SER A 366 3.88 32.79 -5.90
N ALA A 367 2.66 32.28 -5.99
CA ALA A 367 2.22 31.11 -5.23
C ALA A 367 3.00 29.86 -5.66
N GLN A 368 3.19 29.65 -6.97
CA GLN A 368 4.05 28.60 -7.51
C GLN A 368 5.48 28.75 -7.00
N VAL A 369 6.13 29.92 -7.15
CA VAL A 369 7.50 30.18 -6.63
C VAL A 369 7.58 30.18 -5.10
N SER A 370 6.48 30.34 -4.37
CA SER A 370 6.46 30.18 -2.92
C SER A 370 6.42 28.70 -2.53
N LEU A 371 5.59 27.89 -3.21
CA LEU A 371 5.67 26.43 -3.14
C LEU A 371 7.09 25.97 -3.51
N LEU A 372 7.60 26.56 -4.60
CA LEU A 372 8.98 26.84 -5.07
C LEU A 372 10.13 26.85 -4.07
N LEU A 373 9.84 27.45 -2.93
CA LEU A 373 10.84 27.80 -1.96
C LEU A 373 10.42 27.28 -0.58
N ASN A 374 9.38 26.42 -0.56
CA ASN A 374 8.65 25.97 0.61
C ASN A 374 8.24 27.08 1.58
N ARG A 375 7.85 28.24 1.03
CA ARG A 375 7.35 29.37 1.80
C ARG A 375 5.85 29.26 1.99
N ARG A 376 5.44 28.27 2.79
CA ARG A 376 4.04 27.87 2.98
C ARG A 376 3.15 29.04 3.42
N ASP A 377 3.62 29.85 4.36
CA ASP A 377 2.89 31.03 4.85
C ASP A 377 2.69 32.08 3.78
N GLU A 378 3.69 32.29 2.92
CA GLU A 378 3.62 33.23 1.80
C GLU A 378 2.66 32.70 0.73
N MET A 379 2.74 31.42 0.39
CA MET A 379 1.79 30.77 -0.53
C MET A 379 0.35 30.91 0.00
N ARG A 380 0.08 30.58 1.26
CA ARG A 380 -1.25 30.75 1.89
C ARG A 380 -1.74 32.19 1.78
N ALA A 381 -0.89 33.16 2.12
CA ALA A 381 -1.26 34.57 2.06
C ALA A 381 -1.56 35.02 0.62
N THR A 382 -0.77 34.57 -0.36
CA THR A 382 -0.97 34.89 -1.78
C THR A 382 -2.24 34.25 -2.33
N VAL A 383 -2.48 32.96 -2.05
CA VAL A 383 -3.70 32.27 -2.47
C VAL A 383 -4.95 32.89 -1.83
N ALA A 384 -4.90 33.26 -0.54
CA ALA A 384 -6.00 33.96 0.12
C ALA A 384 -6.35 35.30 -0.57
N ARG A 385 -5.35 36.03 -1.06
CA ARG A 385 -5.58 37.23 -1.88
C ARG A 385 -6.24 36.88 -3.21
N MET A 386 -5.73 35.86 -3.91
CA MET A 386 -6.31 35.40 -5.19
C MET A 386 -7.79 35.01 -5.06
N VAL A 387 -8.15 34.29 -3.98
CA VAL A 387 -9.54 33.93 -3.65
C VAL A 387 -10.40 35.17 -3.38
N ALA A 388 -9.86 36.19 -2.71
CA ALA A 388 -10.57 37.44 -2.48
C ALA A 388 -10.77 38.28 -3.76
N THR A 389 -9.84 38.18 -4.72
CA THR A 389 -9.88 38.91 -6.00
C THR A 389 -10.86 38.26 -7.00
N ASP A 390 -10.70 36.97 -7.31
CA ASP A 390 -11.62 36.20 -8.16
C ASP A 390 -11.57 34.71 -7.79
N PRO A 391 -12.55 34.20 -7.02
CA PRO A 391 -12.58 32.81 -6.56
C PRO A 391 -12.87 31.80 -7.68
N ASP A 392 -13.48 32.23 -8.80
CA ASP A 392 -13.83 31.36 -9.94
C ASP A 392 -12.86 31.54 -11.12
N SER A 393 -11.72 32.22 -10.95
CA SER A 393 -10.69 32.24 -11.99
C SER A 393 -9.93 30.90 -12.02
N PRO A 394 -9.60 30.35 -13.20
CA PRO A 394 -8.77 29.15 -13.30
C PRO A 394 -7.44 29.27 -12.54
N GLU A 395 -6.81 30.45 -12.58
CA GLU A 395 -5.56 30.74 -11.87
C GLU A 395 -5.72 30.59 -10.36
N THR A 396 -6.80 31.12 -9.79
CA THR A 396 -7.10 30.98 -8.35
C THR A 396 -7.40 29.54 -7.99
N LEU A 397 -8.23 28.85 -8.78
CA LEU A 397 -8.61 27.45 -8.53
C LEU A 397 -7.41 26.51 -8.62
N LEU A 398 -6.50 26.76 -9.57
CA LEU A 398 -5.24 26.03 -9.71
C LEU A 398 -4.35 26.23 -8.47
N ALA A 399 -4.10 27.49 -8.08
CA ALA A 399 -3.25 27.81 -6.94
C ALA A 399 -3.83 27.31 -5.61
N SER A 400 -5.15 27.45 -5.43
CA SER A 400 -5.89 26.96 -4.27
C SER A 400 -5.90 25.43 -4.22
N GLY A 401 -6.12 24.76 -5.35
CA GLY A 401 -6.06 23.30 -5.44
C GLY A 401 -4.70 22.74 -5.04
N TYR A 402 -3.60 23.35 -5.51
CA TYR A 402 -2.26 22.93 -5.11
C TYR A 402 -1.92 23.24 -3.65
N LEU A 403 -2.39 24.37 -3.11
CA LEU A 403 -2.27 24.68 -1.67
C LEU A 403 -2.95 23.59 -0.84
N LYS A 404 -4.20 23.28 -1.19
CA LYS A 404 -5.03 22.29 -0.50
C LYS A 404 -4.42 20.89 -0.57
N LEU A 405 -3.98 20.47 -1.76
CA LEU A 405 -3.37 19.15 -1.96
C LEU A 405 -2.01 19.02 -1.27
N SER A 406 -1.11 20.00 -1.47
CA SER A 406 0.32 19.83 -1.16
C SER A 406 0.71 20.34 0.24
N ILE A 407 -0.06 21.26 0.81
CA ILE A 407 0.28 21.91 2.10
C ILE A 407 -0.80 21.64 3.16
N ASP A 408 -2.08 21.69 2.79
CA ASP A 408 -3.17 21.55 3.75
C ASP A 408 -3.61 20.08 3.92
N SER A 409 -3.23 19.22 2.97
CA SER A 409 -3.69 17.84 2.85
C SER A 409 -5.22 17.73 2.79
N ASP A 410 -5.89 18.76 2.26
CA ASP A 410 -7.33 18.80 1.97
C ASP A 410 -7.57 18.26 0.55
N ILE A 411 -7.56 16.93 0.42
CA ILE A 411 -7.69 16.26 -0.88
C ILE A 411 -9.07 16.54 -1.50
N GLU A 412 -10.14 16.47 -0.72
CA GLU A 412 -11.50 16.72 -1.21
C GLU A 412 -11.69 18.18 -1.66
N GLY A 413 -11.17 19.15 -0.90
CA GLY A 413 -11.18 20.54 -1.30
C GLY A 413 -10.33 20.81 -2.55
N ALA A 414 -9.20 20.10 -2.72
CA ALA A 414 -8.40 20.17 -3.94
C ALA A 414 -9.14 19.60 -5.16
N VAL A 415 -9.78 18.44 -5.01
CA VAL A 415 -10.63 17.85 -6.06
C VAL A 415 -11.75 18.81 -6.45
N ALA A 416 -12.38 19.48 -5.49
CA ALA A 416 -13.44 20.46 -5.76
C ALA A 416 -12.92 21.66 -6.56
N ASP A 417 -11.79 22.24 -6.18
CA ASP A 417 -11.19 23.38 -6.88
C ASP A 417 -10.75 22.99 -8.30
N PHE A 418 -10.06 21.86 -8.47
CA PHE A 418 -9.62 21.41 -9.80
C PHE A 418 -10.80 21.02 -10.70
N SER A 419 -11.82 20.33 -10.16
CA SER A 419 -13.04 19.99 -10.90
C SER A 419 -13.75 21.25 -11.38
N ARG A 420 -13.87 22.26 -10.51
CA ARG A 420 -14.43 23.56 -10.88
C ARG A 420 -13.57 24.26 -11.94
N GLY A 421 -12.25 24.15 -11.83
CA GLY A 421 -11.30 24.71 -12.78
C GLY A 421 -11.49 24.13 -14.19
N VAL A 422 -11.54 22.80 -14.32
CA VAL A 422 -11.69 22.14 -15.63
C VAL A 422 -13.06 22.35 -16.26
N GLU A 423 -14.12 22.62 -15.47
CA GLU A 423 -15.41 23.06 -16.01
C GLU A 423 -15.33 24.44 -16.67
N ILE A 424 -14.55 25.36 -16.08
CA ILE A 424 -14.41 26.74 -16.57
C ILE A 424 -13.41 26.81 -17.73
N ALA A 425 -12.34 26.05 -17.63
CA ALA A 425 -11.20 26.00 -18.54
C ALA A 425 -10.85 24.53 -18.93
N PRO A 426 -11.71 23.84 -19.70
CA PRO A 426 -11.47 22.45 -20.13
C PRO A 426 -10.23 22.25 -21.01
N GLY A 427 -9.65 23.32 -21.57
CA GLY A 427 -8.40 23.29 -22.32
C GLY A 427 -7.12 23.47 -21.48
N ASP A 428 -7.24 23.64 -20.16
CA ASP A 428 -6.10 23.82 -19.27
C ASP A 428 -5.54 22.46 -18.82
N ALA A 429 -4.38 22.10 -19.36
CA ALA A 429 -3.71 20.84 -19.03
C ALA A 429 -3.25 20.77 -17.56
N GLU A 430 -2.92 21.90 -16.92
CA GLU A 430 -2.42 21.92 -15.55
C GLU A 430 -3.54 21.65 -14.54
N LEU A 431 -4.75 22.16 -14.81
CA LEU A 431 -5.94 21.84 -14.03
C LEU A 431 -6.34 20.36 -14.14
N TRP A 432 -6.31 19.78 -15.35
CA TRP A 432 -6.55 18.35 -15.53
C TRP A 432 -5.48 17.49 -14.85
N ASN A 433 -4.21 17.89 -14.92
CA ASN A 433 -3.12 17.19 -14.24
C ASN A 433 -3.27 17.29 -12.71
N GLY A 434 -3.60 18.47 -12.18
CA GLY A 434 -3.90 18.68 -10.76
C GLY A 434 -5.06 17.82 -10.29
N LEU A 435 -6.14 17.74 -11.08
CA LEU A 435 -7.25 16.82 -10.81
C LEU A 435 -6.79 15.36 -10.81
N GLY A 436 -5.98 14.94 -11.78
CA GLY A 436 -5.43 13.58 -11.83
C GLY A 436 -4.61 13.22 -10.59
N LEU A 437 -3.75 14.14 -10.13
CA LEU A 437 -2.97 13.97 -8.90
C LEU A 437 -3.88 13.88 -7.67
N ALA A 438 -4.84 14.80 -7.51
CA ALA A 438 -5.75 14.79 -6.37
C ALA A 438 -6.65 13.53 -6.33
N GLN A 439 -7.10 13.06 -7.50
CA GLN A 439 -7.84 11.80 -7.62
C GLN A 439 -6.97 10.58 -7.30
N SER A 440 -5.69 10.61 -7.69
CA SER A 440 -4.73 9.55 -7.37
C SER A 440 -4.46 9.44 -5.87
N GLU A 441 -4.30 10.57 -5.16
CA GLU A 441 -4.03 10.59 -3.72
C GLU A 441 -5.18 10.02 -2.87
N ARG A 442 -6.42 10.09 -3.37
CA ARG A 442 -7.59 9.45 -2.74
C ARG A 442 -7.93 8.07 -3.33
N ASP A 443 -7.03 7.44 -4.07
CA ASP A 443 -7.21 6.12 -4.70
C ASP A 443 -8.42 6.03 -5.69
N ALA A 444 -8.91 7.17 -6.19
CA ALA A 444 -9.96 7.23 -7.22
C ALA A 444 -9.37 6.89 -8.61
N THR A 445 -9.01 5.63 -8.77
CA THR A 445 -8.16 5.12 -9.87
C THR A 445 -8.77 5.42 -11.25
N ARG A 446 -10.09 5.28 -11.41
CA ARG A 446 -10.77 5.52 -12.69
C ARG A 446 -10.76 7.00 -13.07
N GLU A 447 -11.12 7.86 -12.12
CA GLU A 447 -11.16 9.31 -12.29
C GLU A 447 -9.77 9.90 -12.52
N ALA A 448 -8.76 9.39 -11.81
CA ALA A 448 -7.36 9.79 -12.00
C ALA A 448 -6.89 9.47 -13.42
N GLU A 449 -7.10 8.24 -13.91
CA GLU A 449 -6.75 7.86 -15.29
C GLU A 449 -7.44 8.75 -16.32
N PHE A 450 -8.73 9.04 -16.13
CA PHE A 450 -9.47 9.92 -17.03
C PHE A 450 -8.86 11.33 -17.06
N ALA A 451 -8.62 11.94 -15.89
CA ALA A 451 -8.08 13.29 -15.78
C ALA A 451 -6.66 13.39 -16.38
N PHE A 452 -5.79 12.40 -16.15
CA PHE A 452 -4.46 12.38 -16.76
C PHE A 452 -4.51 12.26 -18.29
N ARG A 453 -5.44 11.47 -18.84
CA ARG A 453 -5.65 11.40 -20.30
C ARG A 453 -6.13 12.75 -20.86
N GLN A 454 -7.03 13.44 -20.16
CA GLN A 454 -7.46 14.79 -20.54
C GLN A 454 -6.32 15.82 -20.47
N ALA A 455 -5.42 15.72 -19.48
CA ALA A 455 -4.24 16.58 -19.40
C ALA A 455 -3.32 16.42 -20.63
N ILE A 456 -3.07 15.18 -21.05
CA ILE A 456 -2.26 14.87 -22.25
C ILE A 456 -3.00 15.30 -23.54
N GLU A 457 -4.32 15.17 -23.61
CA GLU A 457 -5.10 15.64 -24.76
C GLU A 457 -5.07 17.18 -24.87
N ALA A 458 -5.12 17.88 -23.73
CA ALA A 458 -5.02 19.33 -23.65
C ALA A 458 -3.64 19.85 -24.07
N ASP A 459 -2.55 19.20 -23.65
CA ASP A 459 -1.19 19.48 -24.14
C ASP A 459 -0.37 18.20 -24.43
N PRO A 460 -0.35 17.70 -25.69
CA PRO A 460 0.36 16.48 -26.06
C PRO A 460 1.89 16.65 -26.16
N ASP A 461 2.40 17.86 -25.93
CA ASP A 461 3.82 18.19 -26.02
C ASP A 461 4.44 18.50 -24.64
N ASP A 462 3.67 18.35 -23.55
CA ASP A 462 4.10 18.49 -22.15
C ASP A 462 4.59 17.17 -21.55
N ALA A 463 5.87 17.10 -21.18
CA ALA A 463 6.48 15.91 -20.59
C ALA A 463 5.93 15.57 -19.18
N LEU A 464 5.41 16.56 -18.44
CA LEU A 464 4.88 16.39 -17.09
C LEU A 464 3.65 15.48 -17.09
N GLY A 465 2.67 15.76 -17.95
CA GLY A 465 1.42 14.98 -18.03
C GLY A 465 1.67 13.50 -18.34
N TYR A 466 2.58 13.20 -19.26
CA TYR A 466 2.99 11.82 -19.56
C TYR A 466 3.65 11.12 -18.36
N SER A 467 4.51 11.82 -17.62
CA SER A 467 5.26 11.22 -16.50
C SER A 467 4.38 10.98 -15.27
N ASN A 468 3.47 11.90 -14.97
CA ASN A 468 2.50 11.72 -13.89
C ASN A 468 1.54 10.57 -14.22
N PHE A 469 1.04 10.53 -15.46
CA PHE A 469 0.18 9.41 -15.88
C PHE A 469 0.94 8.07 -15.82
N ALA A 470 2.19 8.04 -16.26
CA ALA A 470 3.01 6.85 -16.18
C ALA A 470 3.22 6.40 -14.72
N THR A 471 3.52 7.33 -13.81
CA THR A 471 3.69 7.04 -12.38
C THR A 471 2.44 6.42 -11.79
N PHE A 472 1.28 7.02 -12.08
CA PHE A 472 -0.02 6.45 -11.71
C PHE A 472 -0.22 5.03 -12.26
N LEU A 473 0.13 4.77 -13.53
CA LEU A 473 0.05 3.41 -14.10
C LEU A 473 1.03 2.41 -13.43
N LEU A 474 2.19 2.88 -12.96
CA LEU A 474 3.13 2.07 -12.18
C LEU A 474 2.56 1.70 -10.80
N ASP A 475 1.78 2.59 -10.15
CA ASP A 475 1.03 2.27 -8.93
C ASP A 475 0.00 1.15 -9.17
N GLN A 476 -0.65 1.19 -10.34
CA GLN A 476 -1.60 0.16 -10.77
C GLN A 476 -0.94 -1.10 -11.35
N SER A 477 0.39 -1.24 -11.24
CA SER A 477 1.17 -2.35 -11.81
C SER A 477 1.05 -2.53 -13.34
N ARG A 478 0.53 -1.53 -14.08
CA ARG A 478 0.41 -1.50 -15.56
C ARG A 478 1.70 -1.01 -16.20
N VAL A 479 2.76 -1.79 -16.00
CA VAL A 479 4.15 -1.39 -16.24
C VAL A 479 4.47 -1.13 -17.72
N GLU A 480 3.96 -1.93 -18.66
CA GLU A 480 4.26 -1.74 -20.09
C GLU A 480 3.68 -0.43 -20.65
N GLU A 481 2.44 -0.10 -20.29
CA GLU A 481 1.79 1.14 -20.70
C GLU A 481 2.53 2.36 -20.14
N ALA A 482 2.94 2.30 -18.87
CA ALA A 482 3.77 3.32 -18.26
C ALA A 482 5.11 3.51 -19.00
N GLY A 483 5.74 2.40 -19.42
CA GLY A 483 7.00 2.41 -20.18
C GLY A 483 6.93 3.29 -21.44
N ALA A 484 5.87 3.15 -22.22
CA ALA A 484 5.65 3.92 -23.45
C ALA A 484 5.41 5.41 -23.19
N LEU A 485 4.68 5.76 -22.13
CA LEU A 485 4.47 7.15 -21.72
C LEU A 485 5.77 7.80 -21.24
N LEU A 486 6.61 7.07 -20.51
CA LEU A 486 7.91 7.57 -20.05
C LEU A 486 8.88 7.78 -21.21
N ASP A 487 8.86 6.90 -22.22
CA ASP A 487 9.65 7.11 -23.44
C ASP A 487 9.20 8.36 -24.19
N LYS A 488 7.89 8.62 -24.23
CA LYS A 488 7.34 9.85 -24.79
C LYS A 488 7.75 11.09 -23.97
N ALA A 489 7.70 11.02 -22.64
CA ALA A 489 8.12 12.11 -21.76
C ALA A 489 9.60 12.47 -21.94
N LEU A 490 10.49 11.46 -21.93
CA LEU A 490 11.93 11.65 -22.15
C LEU A 490 12.27 12.10 -23.57
N ALA A 491 11.47 11.74 -24.57
CA ALA A 491 11.61 12.27 -25.93
C ALA A 491 11.17 13.75 -26.02
N LEU A 492 10.18 14.16 -25.23
CA LEU A 492 9.70 15.54 -25.18
C LEU A 492 10.66 16.45 -24.39
N ASP A 493 11.23 15.95 -23.30
CA ASP A 493 12.27 16.60 -22.50
C ASP A 493 13.28 15.57 -21.95
N PRO A 494 14.46 15.42 -22.58
CA PRO A 494 15.52 14.52 -22.13
C PRO A 494 16.15 14.88 -20.78
N SER A 495 15.86 16.07 -20.23
CA SER A 495 16.40 16.56 -18.96
C SER A 495 15.42 16.38 -17.78
N PHE A 496 14.24 15.82 -18.02
CA PHE A 496 13.17 15.77 -17.03
C PHE A 496 13.43 14.72 -15.93
N SER A 497 13.87 15.15 -14.75
CA SER A 497 14.25 14.26 -13.63
C SER A 497 13.13 13.35 -13.13
N ALA A 498 11.87 13.80 -13.15
CA ALA A 498 10.72 12.99 -12.74
C ALA A 498 10.55 11.77 -13.65
N ALA A 499 10.73 11.96 -14.96
CA ALA A 499 10.69 10.86 -15.91
C ALA A 499 11.83 9.86 -15.69
N TYR A 500 13.04 10.30 -15.31
CA TYR A 500 14.13 9.38 -14.93
C TYR A 500 13.78 8.57 -13.69
N THR A 501 13.29 9.21 -12.63
CA THR A 501 12.84 8.52 -11.40
C THR A 501 11.76 7.49 -11.71
N ALA A 502 10.73 7.89 -12.46
CA ALA A 502 9.64 6.99 -12.85
C ALA A 502 10.12 5.87 -13.80
N LYS A 503 11.10 6.12 -14.68
CA LYS A 503 11.73 5.09 -15.52
C LYS A 503 12.58 4.12 -14.68
N GLY A 504 13.25 4.61 -13.65
CA GLY A 504 13.95 3.77 -12.68
C GLY A 504 12.98 2.84 -11.94
N ARG A 505 11.85 3.39 -11.48
CA ARG A 505 10.74 2.60 -10.91
C ARG A 505 10.16 1.58 -11.89
N TYR A 506 9.95 1.96 -13.15
CA TYR A 506 9.55 1.03 -14.22
C TYR A 506 10.51 -0.16 -14.32
N PHE A 507 11.83 0.06 -14.28
CA PHE A 507 12.80 -1.02 -14.31
C PHE A 507 12.80 -1.87 -13.03
N LEU A 508 12.57 -1.30 -11.84
CA LEU A 508 12.37 -2.08 -10.60
C LEU A 508 11.20 -3.05 -10.77
N GLN A 509 10.07 -2.56 -11.28
CA GLN A 509 8.88 -3.38 -11.50
C GLN A 509 8.98 -4.28 -12.73
N LYS A 510 10.04 -4.17 -13.54
CA LYS A 510 10.41 -5.17 -14.56
C LYS A 510 11.39 -6.22 -14.04
N GLY A 511 11.93 -6.02 -12.82
CA GLY A 511 12.98 -6.86 -12.25
C GLY A 511 14.39 -6.56 -12.74
N ASP A 512 14.61 -5.45 -13.46
CA ASP A 512 15.94 -5.02 -13.94
C ASP A 512 16.56 -4.02 -12.94
N GLU A 513 17.07 -4.54 -11.83
CA GLU A 513 17.63 -3.74 -10.72
C GLU A 513 18.80 -2.85 -11.16
N ALA A 514 19.64 -3.33 -12.07
CA ALA A 514 20.81 -2.60 -12.56
C ALA A 514 20.38 -1.34 -13.35
N LYS A 515 19.45 -1.48 -14.31
CA LYS A 515 18.91 -0.31 -15.00
C LYS A 515 18.10 0.58 -14.07
N ALA A 516 17.37 -0.01 -13.13
CA ALA A 516 16.62 0.78 -12.16
C ALA A 516 17.52 1.73 -11.37
N LEU A 517 18.61 1.22 -10.78
CA LEU A 517 19.58 2.05 -10.06
C LEU A 517 20.23 3.10 -10.96
N GLU A 518 20.57 2.75 -12.22
CA GLU A 518 21.11 3.72 -13.19
C GLU A 518 20.16 4.92 -13.37
N PHE A 519 18.88 4.66 -13.63
CA PHE A 519 17.86 5.69 -13.85
C PHE A 519 17.49 6.44 -12.56
N LEU A 520 17.42 5.77 -11.41
CA LEU A 520 17.14 6.42 -10.12
C LEU A 520 18.29 7.33 -9.70
N LEU A 521 19.54 6.90 -9.87
CA LEU A 521 20.73 7.73 -9.64
C LEU A 521 20.73 8.93 -10.60
N ALA A 522 20.42 8.72 -11.89
CA ALA A 522 20.27 9.78 -12.87
C ALA A 522 19.19 10.80 -12.49
N GLY A 523 18.01 10.32 -12.08
CA GLY A 523 16.93 11.18 -11.58
C GLY A 523 17.35 12.00 -10.37
N SER A 524 18.01 11.35 -9.39
CA SER A 524 18.53 12.02 -8.19
C SER A 524 19.70 12.98 -8.47
N ALA A 525 20.48 12.77 -9.53
CA ALA A 525 21.55 13.67 -9.92
C ALA A 525 20.99 14.90 -10.66
N ALA A 526 19.93 14.69 -11.46
CA ALA A 526 19.23 15.77 -12.15
C ALA A 526 18.44 16.65 -11.18
N ASP A 527 17.72 16.05 -10.23
CA ASP A 527 17.10 16.76 -9.11
C ASP A 527 17.40 16.11 -7.76
N PRO A 528 18.44 16.57 -7.08
CA PRO A 528 18.85 15.97 -5.82
C PRO A 528 18.09 16.41 -4.58
N ALA A 529 17.24 17.43 -4.70
CA ALA A 529 16.38 17.93 -3.63
C ALA A 529 14.98 17.27 -3.63
N ALA A 530 14.70 16.39 -4.60
CA ALA A 530 13.43 15.68 -4.67
C ALA A 530 13.37 14.49 -3.68
N ALA A 531 12.61 14.65 -2.59
CA ALA A 531 12.39 13.61 -1.58
C ALA A 531 11.83 12.30 -2.18
N GLN A 532 10.85 12.41 -3.08
CA GLN A 532 10.24 11.28 -3.79
C GLN A 532 11.26 10.49 -4.64
N GLY A 533 12.19 11.18 -5.31
CA GLY A 533 13.26 10.54 -6.07
C GLY A 533 14.24 9.77 -5.19
N LEU A 534 14.52 10.30 -4.00
CA LEU A 534 15.35 9.65 -2.99
C LEU A 534 14.67 8.47 -2.33
N LEU A 535 13.36 8.56 -2.09
CA LEU A 535 12.56 7.44 -1.60
C LEU A 535 12.57 6.28 -2.61
N ALA A 536 12.35 6.57 -3.89
CA ALA A 536 12.44 5.57 -4.95
C ALA A 536 13.84 4.96 -5.08
N LEU A 537 14.89 5.80 -4.98
CA LEU A 537 16.28 5.34 -4.95
C LEU A 537 16.55 4.41 -3.75
N ALA A 538 16.06 4.77 -2.56
CA ALA A 538 16.19 3.96 -1.36
C ALA A 538 15.52 2.59 -1.52
N ILE A 539 14.32 2.56 -2.10
CA ILE A 539 13.62 1.31 -2.41
C ILE A 539 14.45 0.44 -3.37
N GLY A 540 14.99 1.04 -4.44
CA GLY A 540 15.84 0.32 -5.40
C GLY A 540 17.12 -0.23 -4.77
N GLN A 541 17.79 0.56 -3.91
CA GLN A 541 18.99 0.14 -3.18
C GLN A 541 18.67 -0.98 -2.18
N TYR A 542 17.56 -0.86 -1.44
CA TYR A 542 17.10 -1.90 -0.53
C TYR A 542 16.80 -3.22 -1.27
N GLN A 543 16.08 -3.14 -2.40
CA GLN A 543 15.77 -4.31 -3.22
C GLN A 543 17.03 -4.96 -3.81
N SER A 544 18.05 -4.16 -4.16
CA SER A 544 19.38 -4.65 -4.60
C SER A 544 20.24 -5.18 -3.45
N GLY A 545 19.86 -4.88 -2.20
CA GLY A 545 20.49 -5.36 -0.98
C GLY A 545 21.50 -4.42 -0.30
N ASP A 546 21.62 -3.20 -0.80
CA ASP A 546 22.48 -2.16 -0.25
C ASP A 546 21.79 -1.41 0.91
N LEU A 547 21.56 -2.11 2.04
CA LEU A 547 20.78 -1.61 3.18
C LEU A 547 21.31 -0.29 3.76
N GLU A 548 22.63 -0.14 3.86
CA GLU A 548 23.25 1.08 4.41
C GLU A 548 23.01 2.29 3.51
N VAL A 549 23.14 2.10 2.19
CA VAL A 549 22.91 3.16 1.20
C VAL A 549 21.43 3.51 1.12
N ALA A 550 20.56 2.50 1.18
CA ALA A 550 19.10 2.70 1.24
C ALA A 550 18.68 3.53 2.47
N ALA A 551 19.23 3.22 3.65
CA ALA A 551 18.98 3.98 4.86
C ALA A 551 19.44 5.45 4.71
N GLN A 552 20.59 5.69 4.08
CA GLN A 552 21.07 7.04 3.80
C GLN A 552 20.15 7.80 2.84
N ALA A 553 19.61 7.15 1.81
CA ALA A 553 18.65 7.76 0.90
C ALA A 553 17.33 8.08 1.63
N LEU A 554 16.85 7.22 2.53
CA LEU A 554 15.69 7.50 3.40
C LEU A 554 15.94 8.64 4.39
N ASP A 555 17.14 8.76 4.97
CA ASP A 555 17.50 9.87 5.86
C ASP A 555 17.45 11.20 5.10
N ASN A 556 17.90 11.19 3.85
CA ASN A 556 17.84 12.37 2.98
C ASN A 556 16.41 12.69 2.56
N ALA A 557 15.61 11.69 2.18
CA ALA A 557 14.19 11.90 1.87
C ALA A 557 13.43 12.49 3.07
N ASP A 558 13.59 11.91 4.27
CA ASP A 558 12.94 12.37 5.51
C ASP A 558 13.35 13.80 5.88
N ARG A 559 14.62 14.16 5.66
CA ARG A 559 15.11 15.53 5.90
C ARG A 559 14.46 16.54 4.96
N LEU A 560 14.15 16.15 3.73
CA LEU A 560 13.57 16.99 2.69
C LEU A 560 12.04 17.07 2.76
N ASP A 561 11.36 16.09 3.37
CA ASP A 561 9.96 16.17 3.76
C ASP A 561 9.72 15.41 5.08
N ARG A 562 9.86 16.14 6.20
CA ARG A 562 9.74 15.55 7.55
C ARG A 562 8.31 15.13 7.89
N ASN A 563 7.34 15.57 7.10
CA ASN A 563 5.92 15.27 7.34
C ASN A 563 5.44 14.12 6.45
N ASP A 564 6.26 13.59 5.54
CA ASP A 564 5.90 12.49 4.66
C ASP A 564 5.68 11.19 5.47
N PRO A 565 4.46 10.63 5.51
CA PRO A 565 4.22 9.37 6.19
C PRO A 565 4.86 8.17 5.47
N ILE A 566 5.05 8.25 4.14
CA ILE A 566 5.50 7.11 3.32
C ILE A 566 6.93 6.72 3.67
N THR A 567 7.82 7.69 3.87
CA THR A 567 9.20 7.44 4.31
C THR A 567 9.24 6.63 5.62
N SER A 568 8.36 6.93 6.58
CA SER A 568 8.25 6.17 7.84
C SER A 568 7.63 4.78 7.65
N MET A 569 6.66 4.64 6.74
CA MET A 569 6.09 3.33 6.40
C MET A 569 7.11 2.42 5.69
N VAL A 570 7.95 2.96 4.80
CA VAL A 570 9.05 2.22 4.16
C VAL A 570 10.07 1.76 5.20
N ARG A 571 10.46 2.62 6.15
CA ARG A 571 11.33 2.21 7.27
C ARG A 571 10.70 1.12 8.12
N THR A 572 9.39 1.15 8.32
CA THR A 572 8.65 0.12 9.07
C THR A 572 8.75 -1.22 8.35
N ALA A 573 8.48 -1.25 7.04
CA ALA A 573 8.58 -2.47 6.23
C ALA A 573 10.01 -3.04 6.21
N ILE A 574 11.03 -2.20 6.05
CA ILE A 574 12.45 -2.62 6.12
C ILE A 574 12.80 -3.14 7.51
N ALA A 575 12.33 -2.50 8.58
CA ALA A 575 12.61 -2.96 9.95
C ALA A 575 11.93 -4.30 10.27
N VAL A 576 10.68 -4.50 9.82
CA VAL A 576 9.98 -5.80 9.88
C VAL A 576 10.77 -6.86 9.10
N ASP A 577 11.20 -6.53 7.88
CA ASP A 577 12.01 -7.40 7.04
C ASP A 577 13.30 -7.82 7.76
N GLN A 578 14.03 -6.88 8.38
CA GLN A 578 15.31 -7.12 9.05
C GLN A 578 15.17 -7.63 10.50
N LEU A 579 13.95 -7.95 10.96
CA LEU A 579 13.66 -8.37 12.33
C LEU A 579 14.16 -7.37 13.40
N GLN A 580 14.14 -6.08 13.06
CA GLN A 580 14.45 -4.95 13.95
C GLN A 580 13.16 -4.44 14.62
N ALA A 581 12.63 -5.23 15.55
CA ALA A 581 11.29 -5.02 16.10
C ALA A 581 11.05 -3.64 16.74
N ASP A 582 12.04 -3.13 17.50
CA ASP A 582 11.93 -1.82 18.16
C ASP A 582 11.83 -0.67 17.15
N ALA A 583 12.64 -0.75 16.09
CA ALA A 583 12.61 0.23 15.01
C ALA A 583 11.29 0.15 14.24
N ALA A 584 10.78 -1.07 13.99
CA ALA A 584 9.49 -1.28 13.32
C ALA A 584 8.34 -0.58 14.06
N ILE A 585 8.20 -0.79 15.37
CA ILE A 585 7.15 -0.13 16.18
C ILE A 585 7.33 1.40 16.17
N THR A 586 8.55 1.89 16.34
CA THR A 586 8.84 3.33 16.36
C THR A 586 8.45 3.99 15.04
N HIS A 587 8.87 3.42 13.91
CA HIS A 587 8.55 3.94 12.59
C HIS A 587 7.06 3.80 12.23
N ALA A 588 6.40 2.73 12.66
CA ALA A 588 4.97 2.53 12.43
C ALA A 588 4.12 3.60 13.15
N ARG A 589 4.45 3.89 14.41
CA ARG A 589 3.80 4.95 15.20
C ARG A 589 4.00 6.32 14.56
N GLU A 590 5.21 6.57 14.08
CA GLU A 590 5.56 7.82 13.40
C GLU A 590 4.80 7.97 12.08
N ALA A 591 4.66 6.91 11.30
CA ALA A 591 3.84 6.92 10.09
C ALA A 591 2.37 7.26 10.39
N VAL A 592 1.76 6.61 11.39
CA VAL A 592 0.37 6.91 11.81
C VAL A 592 0.23 8.36 12.29
N ARG A 593 1.20 8.88 13.05
CA ARG A 593 1.20 10.29 13.48
C ARG A 593 1.20 11.24 12.28
N ARG A 594 2.05 10.98 11.29
CA ARG A 594 2.17 11.80 10.07
C ARG A 594 0.91 11.71 9.20
N TYR A 595 0.32 10.53 9.04
CA TYR A 595 -0.96 10.38 8.33
C TYR A 595 -2.08 11.19 9.00
N ARG A 596 -2.21 11.12 10.34
CA ARG A 596 -3.21 11.92 11.07
C ARG A 596 -3.00 13.42 10.90
N ASN A 597 -1.75 13.88 10.90
CA ASN A 597 -1.44 15.29 10.66
C ASN A 597 -1.78 15.74 9.22
N ARG A 598 -1.87 14.80 8.27
CA ARG A 598 -2.24 15.03 6.86
C ARG A 598 -3.69 14.62 6.54
N GLY A 599 -4.61 14.71 7.50
CA GLY A 599 -6.04 14.44 7.27
C GLY A 599 -6.49 12.99 7.44
N GLY A 600 -5.59 12.07 7.80
CA GLY A 600 -5.95 10.72 8.22
C GLY A 600 -6.11 9.68 7.09
N TYR A 601 -5.89 10.07 5.84
CA TYR A 601 -5.87 9.13 4.71
C TYR A 601 -4.68 8.18 4.81
N PHE A 602 -4.95 6.92 5.16
CA PHE A 602 -3.92 5.90 5.30
C PHE A 602 -3.74 5.12 4.00
N ALA A 603 -2.57 5.22 3.39
CA ALA A 603 -2.18 4.40 2.25
C ALA A 603 -1.30 3.24 2.72
N ALA A 604 -1.77 2.00 2.55
CA ALA A 604 -0.96 0.82 2.84
C ALA A 604 0.14 0.64 1.79
N LEU A 605 1.37 0.36 2.21
CA LEU A 605 2.39 -0.18 1.30
C LEU A 605 2.05 -1.65 0.98
N ALA A 606 2.45 -2.11 -0.21
CA ALA A 606 2.18 -3.43 -0.77
C ALA A 606 1.94 -4.51 0.30
N SER A 607 0.67 -4.85 0.52
CA SER A 607 0.23 -5.84 1.50
C SER A 607 0.04 -7.21 0.84
N THR A 608 0.10 -8.26 1.66
CA THR A 608 -0.16 -9.63 1.24
C THR A 608 -1.27 -10.21 2.11
N ARG A 609 -2.06 -11.14 1.57
CA ARG A 609 -3.14 -11.80 2.33
C ARG A 609 -2.68 -12.47 3.64
N SER A 610 -1.41 -12.91 3.71
CA SER A 610 -0.82 -13.57 4.88
C SER A 610 -0.17 -12.59 5.87
N GLY A 611 0.21 -11.40 5.41
CA GLY A 611 0.94 -10.42 6.21
C GLY A 611 0.07 -9.31 6.78
N GLY A 612 -1.04 -8.95 6.12
CA GLY A 612 -1.78 -7.71 6.44
C GLY A 612 -0.91 -6.46 6.25
N SER A 613 -1.19 -5.38 6.98
CA SER A 613 -0.38 -4.16 6.93
C SER A 613 0.94 -4.28 7.72
N TYR A 614 1.97 -3.56 7.27
CA TYR A 614 3.22 -3.43 8.04
C TYR A 614 3.03 -2.76 9.39
N LEU A 615 1.98 -1.93 9.52
CA LEU A 615 1.56 -1.33 10.79
C LEU A 615 1.17 -2.41 11.81
N GLY A 616 0.32 -3.37 11.43
CA GLY A 616 -0.03 -4.51 12.29
C GLY A 616 1.17 -5.44 12.54
N GLN A 617 1.95 -5.74 11.48
CA GLN A 617 3.10 -6.64 11.58
C GLN A 617 4.18 -6.15 12.55
N ALA A 618 4.41 -4.84 12.64
CA ALA A 618 5.39 -4.27 13.56
C ALA A 618 5.18 -4.71 15.02
N TYR A 619 3.92 -4.80 15.45
CA TYR A 619 3.57 -5.23 16.81
C TYR A 619 3.50 -6.76 16.94
N ARG A 620 2.93 -7.46 15.95
CA ARG A 620 2.84 -8.93 15.94
C ARG A 620 4.21 -9.61 15.98
N LEU A 621 5.24 -8.95 15.46
CA LEU A 621 6.62 -9.45 15.53
C LEU A 621 7.05 -9.74 16.98
N LEU A 622 6.59 -8.96 17.95
CA LEU A 622 6.85 -9.12 19.39
C LEU A 622 5.70 -9.82 20.15
N GLY A 623 4.74 -10.42 19.45
CA GLY A 623 3.56 -11.02 20.07
C GLY A 623 2.57 -10.03 20.68
N LEU A 624 2.62 -8.74 20.29
CA LEU A 624 1.77 -7.68 20.81
C LEU A 624 0.49 -7.52 19.94
N GLU A 625 -0.25 -8.62 19.78
CA GLU A 625 -1.38 -8.77 18.85
C GLU A 625 -2.47 -7.69 19.03
N ASP A 626 -2.99 -7.53 20.25
CA ASP A 626 -4.09 -6.59 20.54
C ASP A 626 -3.67 -5.12 20.32
N TRP A 627 -2.41 -4.79 20.57
CA TRP A 627 -1.88 -3.45 20.29
C TRP A 627 -1.77 -3.19 18.79
N GLY A 628 -1.33 -4.19 18.01
CA GLY A 628 -1.36 -4.11 16.55
C GLY A 628 -2.78 -3.89 16.02
N ARG A 629 -3.74 -4.66 16.54
CA ARG A 629 -5.16 -4.53 16.19
C ARG A 629 -5.73 -3.14 16.48
N PHE A 630 -5.37 -2.53 17.61
CA PHE A 630 -5.79 -1.15 17.93
C PHE A 630 -5.40 -0.16 16.83
N TYR A 631 -4.19 -0.29 16.26
CA TYR A 631 -3.75 0.59 15.20
C TYR A 631 -4.41 0.28 13.85
N THR A 632 -4.55 -1.00 13.50
CA THR A 632 -5.14 -1.41 12.22
C THR A 632 -6.65 -1.15 12.15
N ASP A 633 -7.39 -1.38 13.24
CA ASP A 633 -8.84 -1.10 13.29
C ASP A 633 -9.14 0.39 13.11
N ARG A 634 -8.24 1.28 13.54
CA ARG A 634 -8.39 2.74 13.42
C ARG A 634 -8.11 3.31 12.04
N VAL A 635 -7.44 2.54 11.18
CA VAL A 635 -7.15 2.91 9.79
C VAL A 635 -7.90 2.02 8.80
N PHE A 636 -8.92 1.30 9.28
CA PHE A 636 -9.75 0.43 8.45
C PHE A 636 -10.51 1.26 7.40
N ASP A 637 -10.42 0.83 6.14
CA ASP A 637 -11.17 1.39 5.03
C ASP A 637 -11.94 0.24 4.33
N PRO A 638 -13.29 0.32 4.24
CA PRO A 638 -14.10 -0.71 3.60
C PRO A 638 -13.87 -0.85 2.08
N PHE A 639 -13.18 0.11 1.45
CA PHE A 639 -12.78 0.08 0.03
C PHE A 639 -11.35 -0.42 -0.19
N SER A 640 -10.62 -0.75 0.88
CA SER A 640 -9.23 -1.24 0.82
C SER A 640 -9.11 -2.69 1.27
N GLY A 641 -8.41 -3.51 0.50
CA GLY A 641 -8.19 -4.92 0.83
C GLY A 641 -7.41 -5.12 2.13
N THR A 642 -6.49 -4.21 2.45
CA THR A 642 -5.58 -4.33 3.60
C THR A 642 -6.33 -4.34 4.94
N GLY A 643 -7.40 -3.54 5.08
CA GLY A 643 -8.19 -3.50 6.30
C GLY A 643 -8.85 -4.84 6.62
N TYR A 644 -9.36 -5.54 5.60
CA TYR A 644 -9.93 -6.88 5.76
C TYR A 644 -8.87 -7.92 6.14
N PHE A 645 -7.65 -7.84 5.56
CA PHE A 645 -6.55 -8.73 5.93
C PHE A 645 -6.13 -8.53 7.39
N ASP A 646 -6.04 -7.29 7.86
CA ASP A 646 -5.70 -7.00 9.25
C ASP A 646 -6.78 -7.48 10.23
N GLN A 647 -8.06 -7.29 9.91
CA GLN A 647 -9.16 -7.83 10.70
C GLN A 647 -9.17 -9.37 10.72
N SER A 648 -8.78 -10.02 9.62
CA SER A 648 -8.68 -11.48 9.53
C SER A 648 -7.53 -12.05 10.37
N ALA A 649 -6.48 -11.26 10.62
CA ALA A 649 -5.33 -11.64 11.41
C ALA A 649 -5.53 -11.41 12.93
N ALA A 650 -6.69 -10.92 13.37
CA ALA A 650 -6.95 -10.61 14.76
C ALA A 650 -7.04 -11.87 15.63
N TYR A 651 -6.11 -12.00 16.59
CA TYR A 651 -6.11 -13.06 17.59
C TYR A 651 -7.35 -13.01 18.51
N ARG A 652 -7.92 -14.18 18.83
CA ARG A 652 -9.03 -14.35 19.78
C ARG A 652 -8.78 -15.56 20.68
N PRO A 653 -9.01 -15.45 22.01
CA PRO A 653 -9.03 -16.62 22.88
C PRO A 653 -10.18 -17.57 22.48
N ASN A 654 -9.90 -18.87 22.40
CA ASN A 654 -10.94 -19.87 22.26
C ASN A 654 -11.70 -20.00 23.60
N ILE A 655 -13.04 -20.15 23.52
CA ILE A 655 -13.92 -20.27 24.69
C ILE A 655 -14.37 -21.71 24.93
N PHE A 656 -14.24 -22.61 23.95
CA PHE A 656 -14.50 -24.04 24.10
C PHE A 656 -13.20 -24.84 24.02
N PHE A 657 -12.87 -25.57 25.08
CA PHE A 657 -11.69 -26.42 25.15
C PHE A 657 -12.08 -27.88 25.02
N SER A 658 -12.59 -28.23 23.83
CA SER A 658 -13.16 -29.55 23.53
C SER A 658 -12.28 -30.44 22.64
N ARG A 659 -11.08 -30.02 22.20
CA ARG A 659 -10.17 -30.89 21.44
C ARG A 659 -8.73 -30.83 21.94
N PRO A 660 -7.99 -31.94 21.85
CA PRO A 660 -6.57 -31.99 22.16
C PRO A 660 -5.73 -31.50 20.96
N THR A 661 -6.02 -30.31 20.40
CA THR A 661 -5.25 -29.79 19.25
C THR A 661 -4.36 -28.62 19.61
N LEU A 662 -3.19 -28.66 18.97
CA LEU A 662 -2.13 -27.66 18.95
C LEU A 662 -2.67 -26.23 18.67
N ASP A 663 -3.62 -26.14 17.73
CA ASP A 663 -4.24 -24.89 17.30
C ASP A 663 -5.24 -24.33 18.33
N GLN A 664 -5.97 -25.18 19.06
CA GLN A 664 -6.90 -24.70 20.09
C GLN A 664 -6.17 -24.08 21.29
N ILE A 665 -4.99 -24.60 21.63
CA ILE A 665 -4.14 -24.06 22.71
C ILE A 665 -3.48 -22.73 22.28
N GLN A 666 -3.11 -22.61 21.00
CA GLN A 666 -2.46 -21.41 20.46
C GLN A 666 -3.44 -20.31 20.02
N GLY A 667 -4.75 -20.60 20.01
CA GLY A 667 -5.87 -19.74 19.63
C GLY A 667 -6.30 -19.91 18.17
N GLU A 668 -7.60 -19.77 17.90
CA GLU A 668 -8.16 -19.96 16.55
C GLU A 668 -8.07 -18.69 15.69
N VAL A 669 -7.67 -18.88 14.42
CA VAL A 669 -8.06 -17.97 13.34
C VAL A 669 -9.53 -18.30 13.03
N SER A 670 -10.45 -17.44 13.45
CA SER A 670 -11.90 -17.62 13.31
C SER A 670 -12.32 -18.11 11.92
N ASP A 671 -13.36 -18.96 11.82
CA ASP A 671 -14.02 -19.33 10.55
C ASP A 671 -14.40 -18.10 9.69
N ALA A 672 -14.61 -16.94 10.33
CA ALA A 672 -14.85 -15.64 9.74
C ALA A 672 -13.66 -15.10 8.91
N ALA A 673 -12.42 -15.49 9.24
CA ALA A 673 -11.20 -15.01 8.59
C ALA A 673 -11.16 -15.35 7.10
N GLY A 674 -11.66 -16.53 6.71
CA GLY A 674 -11.72 -16.92 5.29
C GLY A 674 -12.59 -15.96 4.46
N SER A 675 -13.74 -15.53 4.99
CA SER A 675 -14.62 -14.56 4.32
C SER A 675 -13.99 -13.16 4.27
N LEU A 676 -13.32 -12.71 5.34
CA LEU A 676 -12.59 -11.42 5.31
C LEU A 676 -11.45 -11.42 4.30
N VAL A 677 -10.65 -12.49 4.24
CA VAL A 677 -9.58 -12.61 3.23
C VAL A 677 -10.17 -12.54 1.83
N LEU A 678 -11.26 -13.25 1.54
CA LEU A 678 -11.90 -13.18 0.22
C LEU A 678 -12.46 -11.78 -0.07
N GLN A 679 -13.13 -11.14 0.90
CA GLN A 679 -13.60 -9.75 0.77
C GLN A 679 -12.45 -8.79 0.45
N GLY A 680 -11.31 -8.90 1.15
CA GLY A 680 -10.13 -8.10 0.87
C GLY A 680 -9.54 -8.33 -0.52
N LEU A 681 -9.50 -9.59 -0.98
CA LEU A 681 -9.02 -9.97 -2.31
C LEU A 681 -9.93 -9.47 -3.45
N PHE A 682 -11.20 -9.14 -3.19
CA PHE A 682 -12.05 -8.46 -4.18
C PHE A 682 -11.64 -7.01 -4.43
N PHE A 683 -10.99 -6.36 -3.46
CA PHE A 683 -10.46 -5.00 -3.60
C PHE A 683 -8.99 -5.00 -4.07
N ASP A 684 -8.20 -5.99 -3.64
CA ASP A 684 -6.82 -6.18 -4.07
C ASP A 684 -6.52 -7.66 -4.44
N PRO A 685 -6.87 -8.09 -5.66
CA PRO A 685 -6.62 -9.46 -6.10
C PRO A 685 -5.12 -9.75 -6.29
N LEU A 686 -4.27 -8.72 -6.38
CA LEU A 686 -2.83 -8.92 -6.56
C LEU A 686 -2.15 -9.32 -5.24
N ALA A 687 -2.79 -9.07 -4.09
CA ALA A 687 -2.33 -9.47 -2.76
C ALA A 687 -2.46 -10.98 -2.46
N VAL A 688 -2.92 -11.81 -3.42
CA VAL A 688 -2.99 -13.28 -3.23
C VAL A 688 -1.62 -13.91 -2.97
N SER A 689 -0.55 -13.29 -3.46
CA SER A 689 0.83 -13.75 -3.31
C SER A 689 1.76 -12.62 -2.85
N GLY A 690 2.89 -13.01 -2.28
CA GLY A 690 4.01 -12.15 -1.93
C GLY A 690 5.33 -12.92 -1.99
N ARG A 691 6.44 -12.21 -1.99
CA ARG A 691 7.76 -12.86 -1.96
C ARG A 691 7.96 -13.61 -0.64
N LEU A 692 8.51 -14.81 -0.76
CA LEU A 692 8.84 -15.67 0.38
C LEU A 692 10.16 -15.24 1.05
N GLY A 693 11.04 -14.54 0.31
CA GLY A 693 12.34 -14.07 0.78
C GLY A 693 12.33 -12.65 1.35
N ARG A 694 12.95 -11.70 0.63
CA ARG A 694 12.92 -10.28 0.99
C ARG A 694 11.61 -9.64 0.54
N ILE A 695 11.04 -8.80 1.40
CA ILE A 695 9.82 -8.07 1.10
C ILE A 695 10.04 -7.14 -0.09
N ASP A 696 9.10 -7.15 -1.04
CA ASP A 696 9.04 -6.15 -2.10
C ASP A 696 8.19 -4.96 -1.68
N LEU A 697 8.83 -3.79 -1.59
CA LEU A 697 8.14 -2.53 -1.34
C LEU A 697 7.37 -2.05 -2.58
N LEU A 698 7.80 -2.48 -3.77
CA LEU A 698 7.12 -2.29 -5.05
C LEU A 698 6.97 -3.64 -5.75
N ARG A 699 5.73 -3.96 -6.18
CA ARG A 699 5.41 -5.23 -6.86
C ARG A 699 6.23 -5.37 -8.16
N ARG A 700 7.06 -6.41 -8.23
CA ARG A 700 7.85 -6.80 -9.41
C ARG A 700 7.65 -8.29 -9.72
N PRO A 701 7.84 -8.73 -10.98
CA PRO A 701 7.71 -10.14 -11.33
C PRO A 701 8.60 -11.03 -10.47
N PHE A 702 8.03 -12.11 -9.94
CA PHE A 702 8.75 -13.12 -9.19
C PHE A 702 8.09 -14.49 -9.36
N LEU A 703 8.86 -15.54 -9.08
CA LEU A 703 8.42 -16.91 -8.93
C LEU A 703 9.25 -17.50 -7.81
N ASP A 704 8.64 -17.60 -6.64
CA ASP A 704 9.27 -18.15 -5.45
C ASP A 704 8.62 -19.50 -5.15
N ALA A 705 9.42 -20.48 -4.74
CA ALA A 705 8.91 -21.75 -4.24
C ALA A 705 9.46 -22.03 -2.84
N GLU A 706 8.64 -22.55 -1.95
CA GLU A 706 9.06 -23.04 -0.64
C GLU A 706 8.70 -24.51 -0.53
N VAL A 707 9.62 -25.33 -0.04
CA VAL A 707 9.35 -26.72 0.32
C VAL A 707 9.84 -26.94 1.74
N GLY A 708 8.98 -27.51 2.57
CA GLY A 708 9.28 -27.78 3.96
C GLY A 708 8.98 -29.20 4.36
N GLY A 709 9.66 -29.63 5.41
CA GLY A 709 9.40 -30.88 6.10
C GLY A 709 9.40 -30.64 7.60
N SER A 710 8.51 -31.32 8.31
CA SER A 710 8.46 -31.30 9.77
C SER A 710 8.50 -32.71 10.34
N VAL A 711 9.05 -32.84 11.54
CA VAL A 711 8.96 -34.04 12.37
C VAL A 711 8.25 -33.62 13.65
N ILE A 712 7.21 -34.36 14.02
CA ILE A 712 6.41 -34.10 15.21
C ILE A 712 6.50 -35.34 16.09
N HIS A 713 6.82 -35.15 17.36
CA HIS A 713 6.82 -36.20 18.37
C HIS A 713 5.85 -35.81 19.48
N ARG A 714 4.85 -36.67 19.74
CA ARG A 714 3.80 -36.44 20.74
C ARG A 714 3.46 -37.78 21.38
N ASP A 715 3.49 -37.86 22.70
CA ASP A 715 3.01 -39.03 23.47
C ASP A 715 3.59 -40.38 22.97
N GLY A 716 4.89 -40.39 22.65
CA GLY A 716 5.58 -41.56 22.11
C GLY A 716 5.35 -41.84 20.63
N ARG A 717 4.46 -41.11 19.96
CA ARG A 717 4.18 -41.19 18.52
C ARG A 717 5.11 -40.25 17.76
N THR A 718 5.59 -40.69 16.60
CA THR A 718 6.36 -39.84 15.68
C THR A 718 5.61 -39.70 14.37
N GLY A 719 5.42 -38.47 13.94
CA GLY A 719 4.82 -38.09 12.67
C GLY A 719 5.75 -37.21 11.85
N TRP A 720 5.35 -36.99 10.62
CA TRP A 720 6.06 -36.16 9.67
C TRP A 720 5.07 -35.32 8.86
N GLY A 721 5.43 -34.06 8.63
CA GLY A 721 4.71 -33.14 7.76
C GLY A 721 5.52 -32.82 6.52
N GLN A 722 4.81 -32.55 5.43
CA GLN A 722 5.34 -32.02 4.19
C GLN A 722 4.55 -30.80 3.81
N GLU A 723 5.24 -29.76 3.40
CA GLU A 723 4.61 -28.54 2.89
C GLU A 723 5.32 -28.10 1.61
N ALA A 724 4.54 -27.54 0.69
CA ALA A 724 5.04 -26.91 -0.52
C ALA A 724 4.19 -25.69 -0.82
N SER A 725 4.82 -24.59 -1.19
CA SER A 725 4.13 -23.42 -1.72
C SER A 725 4.83 -22.87 -2.95
N VAL A 726 4.04 -22.33 -3.87
CA VAL A 726 4.51 -21.60 -5.04
C VAL A 726 3.79 -20.27 -5.07
N GLN A 727 4.56 -19.20 -5.11
CA GLN A 727 4.06 -17.84 -5.17
C GLN A 727 4.62 -17.19 -6.43
N ALA A 728 3.77 -16.51 -7.19
CA ALA A 728 4.20 -15.86 -8.41
C ALA A 728 3.42 -14.58 -8.69
N PHE A 729 4.10 -13.62 -9.28
CA PHE A 729 3.49 -12.40 -9.80
C PHE A 729 4.07 -12.10 -11.18
N SER A 730 3.21 -11.66 -12.09
CA SER A 730 3.58 -11.13 -13.40
C SER A 730 2.78 -9.87 -13.69
N ASN A 731 3.41 -8.89 -14.33
CA ASN A 731 2.76 -7.68 -14.84
C ASN A 731 2.40 -7.78 -16.34
N VAL A 732 2.65 -8.92 -16.99
CA VAL A 732 2.39 -9.14 -18.43
C VAL A 732 1.57 -10.43 -18.65
N PRO A 733 0.59 -10.44 -19.59
CA PRO A 733 0.08 -9.28 -20.36
C PRO A 733 -0.77 -8.32 -19.53
N VAL A 734 -1.28 -8.80 -18.39
CA VAL A 734 -1.99 -8.02 -17.38
C VAL A 734 -1.47 -8.40 -15.99
N PRO A 735 -1.52 -7.50 -15.01
CA PRO A 735 -1.19 -7.83 -13.62
C PRO A 735 -1.91 -9.08 -13.14
N THR A 736 -1.14 -10.11 -12.80
CA THR A 736 -1.62 -11.43 -12.40
C THR A 736 -0.77 -11.94 -11.24
N SER A 737 -1.43 -12.43 -10.20
CA SER A 737 -0.80 -12.94 -8.98
C SER A 737 -1.35 -14.34 -8.70
N ILE A 738 -0.47 -15.26 -8.31
CA ILE A 738 -0.77 -16.70 -8.13
C ILE A 738 -0.19 -17.16 -6.80
N SER A 739 -1.00 -17.87 -6.02
CA SER A 739 -0.56 -18.54 -4.80
C SER A 739 -1.08 -19.96 -4.79
N LEU A 740 -0.18 -20.93 -4.73
CA LEU A 740 -0.49 -22.35 -4.59
C LEU A 740 0.17 -22.85 -3.30
N THR A 741 -0.58 -23.58 -2.49
CA THR A 741 -0.09 -24.17 -1.24
C THR A 741 -0.57 -25.61 -1.15
N PHE A 742 0.28 -26.46 -0.62
CA PHE A 742 0.02 -27.87 -0.37
C PHE A 742 0.66 -28.26 0.95
N ASN A 743 -0.14 -28.82 1.85
CA ASN A 743 0.30 -29.36 3.13
C ASN A 743 -0.20 -30.79 3.26
N ARG A 744 0.65 -31.64 3.83
CA ARG A 744 0.32 -33.01 4.20
C ARG A 744 0.91 -33.30 5.56
N GLU A 745 0.11 -33.83 6.46
CA GLU A 745 0.60 -34.30 7.76
C GLU A 745 0.24 -35.77 7.94
N ARG A 746 1.19 -36.53 8.51
CA ARG A 746 0.98 -37.94 8.82
C ARG A 746 1.59 -38.29 10.16
N THR A 747 0.79 -38.82 11.07
CA THR A 747 1.24 -39.40 12.34
C THR A 747 1.08 -40.92 12.30
N SER A 748 1.99 -41.66 12.93
CA SER A 748 1.93 -43.14 13.00
C SER A 748 1.97 -43.61 14.45
N ASN A 749 1.13 -44.60 14.78
CA ASN A 749 1.15 -45.26 16.09
C ASN A 749 2.10 -46.49 16.09
N PRO A 750 2.90 -46.72 17.16
CA PRO A 750 3.83 -47.86 17.24
C PRO A 750 3.15 -49.23 17.32
N ASP A 751 1.91 -49.28 17.82
CA ASP A 751 1.19 -50.53 18.12
C ASP A 751 0.38 -51.09 16.92
N GLY A 752 0.43 -50.42 15.76
CA GLY A 752 -0.23 -50.86 14.53
C GLY A 752 -1.70 -50.46 14.35
N PHE A 753 -2.27 -49.70 15.29
CA PHE A 753 -3.65 -49.19 15.28
C PHE A 753 -3.63 -47.67 15.51
N GLY A 754 -4.31 -46.83 14.73
CA GLY A 754 -4.25 -45.36 14.90
C GLY A 754 -3.27 -44.66 13.95
N GLY A 755 -3.73 -43.72 13.12
CA GLY A 755 -2.87 -42.76 12.43
C GLY A 755 -3.63 -41.64 11.75
N GLU A 756 -3.26 -40.39 12.00
CA GLU A 756 -3.87 -39.26 11.30
C GLU A 756 -3.15 -39.03 9.98
N ASN A 757 -3.91 -38.85 8.90
CA ASN A 757 -3.35 -38.45 7.62
C ASN A 757 -4.24 -37.38 7.00
N SER A 758 -3.68 -36.17 6.86
CA SER A 758 -4.38 -35.00 6.35
C SER A 758 -3.69 -34.45 5.09
N TYR A 759 -4.48 -33.87 4.20
CA TYR A 759 -4.04 -33.17 3.01
C TYR A 759 -4.84 -31.89 2.89
N LEU A 760 -4.15 -30.79 2.59
CA LEU A 760 -4.75 -29.51 2.25
C LEU A 760 -4.01 -28.93 1.05
N ALA A 761 -4.71 -28.71 -0.05
CA ALA A 761 -4.20 -27.92 -1.17
C ALA A 761 -5.10 -26.70 -1.35
N SER A 762 -4.53 -25.52 -1.47
CA SER A 762 -5.29 -24.32 -1.82
C SER A 762 -4.59 -23.53 -2.91
N GLY A 763 -5.38 -22.92 -3.80
CA GLY A 763 -4.90 -22.15 -4.93
C GLY A 763 -5.70 -20.88 -5.09
N PHE A 764 -5.01 -19.78 -5.42
CA PHE A 764 -5.58 -18.48 -5.71
C PHE A 764 -4.92 -17.90 -6.96
N VAL A 765 -5.73 -17.28 -7.82
CA VAL A 765 -5.30 -16.51 -8.98
C VAL A 765 -6.06 -15.21 -8.99
N GLY A 766 -5.34 -14.10 -8.85
CA GLY A 766 -5.91 -12.76 -8.91
C GLY A 766 -5.41 -11.98 -10.12
N MET A 767 -6.29 -11.21 -10.75
CA MET A 767 -5.98 -10.42 -11.94
C MET A 767 -6.58 -9.02 -11.88
N GLN A 768 -5.85 -8.03 -12.39
CA GLN A 768 -6.31 -6.64 -12.48
C GLN A 768 -5.98 -6.05 -13.86
N PRO A 769 -6.80 -6.32 -14.89
CA PRO A 769 -6.53 -5.88 -16.27
C PRO A 769 -6.62 -4.37 -16.49
N ASN A 770 -7.39 -3.64 -15.68
CA ASN A 770 -7.53 -2.18 -15.75
C ASN A 770 -7.90 -1.61 -14.37
N ALA A 771 -8.05 -0.28 -14.31
CA ALA A 771 -8.42 0.45 -13.10
C ALA A 771 -9.76 0.00 -12.48
N GLU A 772 -10.69 -0.46 -13.32
CA GLU A 772 -12.08 -0.68 -12.93
C GLU A 772 -12.34 -2.13 -12.54
N ASN A 773 -11.72 -3.09 -13.22
CA ASN A 773 -12.09 -4.51 -13.15
C ASN A 773 -11.03 -5.34 -12.45
N ARG A 774 -11.46 -6.19 -11.53
CA ARG A 774 -10.65 -7.15 -10.77
C ARG A 774 -11.29 -8.53 -10.87
N PHE A 775 -10.47 -9.56 -11.00
CA PHE A 775 -10.92 -10.96 -11.07
C PHE A 775 -10.18 -11.80 -10.04
N LEU A 776 -10.90 -12.74 -9.43
CA LEU A 776 -10.36 -13.66 -8.44
C LEU A 776 -10.87 -15.07 -8.73
N PHE A 777 -9.96 -16.03 -8.78
CA PHE A 777 -10.26 -17.46 -8.85
C PHE A 777 -9.59 -18.14 -7.68
N TRP A 778 -10.29 -19.07 -7.04
CA TRP A 778 -9.72 -19.81 -5.93
C TRP A 778 -10.26 -21.23 -5.88
N GLY A 779 -9.53 -22.09 -5.19
CA GLY A 779 -10.00 -23.42 -4.87
C GLY A 779 -9.24 -24.04 -3.71
N THR A 780 -9.95 -24.86 -2.95
CA THR A 780 -9.43 -25.59 -1.80
C THR A 780 -9.83 -27.05 -1.92
N LEU A 781 -8.87 -27.93 -1.67
CA LEU A 781 -9.04 -29.37 -1.65
C LEU A 781 -8.52 -29.85 -0.30
N SER A 782 -9.36 -30.51 0.48
CA SER A 782 -8.93 -31.10 1.74
C SER A 782 -9.39 -32.55 1.86
N SER A 783 -8.59 -33.34 2.56
CA SER A 783 -8.92 -34.70 2.98
C SER A 783 -8.29 -34.92 4.33
N ALA A 784 -9.07 -35.26 5.34
CA ALA A 784 -8.59 -35.59 6.66
C ALA A 784 -9.18 -36.94 7.07
N SER A 785 -8.32 -37.82 7.59
CA SER A 785 -8.72 -39.08 8.19
C SER A 785 -8.21 -39.13 9.63
N PRO A 786 -8.91 -38.51 10.60
CA PRO A 786 -8.63 -38.71 12.01
C PRO A 786 -9.02 -40.14 12.42
N ASP A 787 -8.17 -40.78 13.22
CA ASP A 787 -8.38 -42.13 13.73
C ASP A 787 -8.46 -42.02 15.26
N LEU A 788 -9.68 -42.20 15.81
CA LEU A 788 -10.01 -41.99 17.21
C LEU A 788 -10.22 -43.35 17.87
N PHE A 789 -9.42 -43.67 18.89
CA PHE A 789 -9.32 -45.02 19.44
C PHE A 789 -9.28 -45.03 20.99
N ALA A 790 -10.13 -45.86 21.61
CA ALA A 790 -10.17 -46.06 23.06
C ALA A 790 -10.10 -47.56 23.43
N LEU A 791 -9.11 -47.97 24.24
CA LEU A 791 -8.93 -49.34 24.73
C LEU A 791 -9.40 -49.51 26.18
N ASN A 792 -10.32 -50.47 26.43
CA ASN A 792 -10.62 -51.01 27.76
C ASN A 792 -10.78 -52.54 27.71
N LEU A 793 -10.48 -53.25 28.80
CA LEU A 793 -10.59 -54.71 28.95
C LEU A 793 -12.04 -55.23 28.95
N ALA A 794 -13.06 -54.36 29.04
CA ALA A 794 -14.49 -54.71 29.05
C ALA A 794 -15.31 -54.11 27.88
N GLN A 795 -14.76 -53.10 27.18
CA GLN A 795 -15.38 -52.36 26.07
C GLN A 795 -14.31 -51.95 25.05
N PHE A 796 -14.60 -52.09 23.77
CA PHE A 796 -13.75 -51.74 22.63
C PHE A 796 -14.55 -50.84 21.69
N ASP A 797 -14.07 -49.62 21.43
CA ASP A 797 -14.66 -48.68 20.46
C ASP A 797 -13.58 -48.22 19.48
N SER A 798 -13.90 -48.25 18.19
CA SER A 798 -13.04 -47.83 17.08
C SER A 798 -13.87 -46.97 16.14
N ASP A 799 -13.44 -45.75 15.88
CA ASP A 799 -14.12 -44.83 14.96
C ASP A 799 -13.14 -44.33 13.90
N GLU A 800 -13.36 -44.72 12.64
CA GLU A 800 -12.61 -44.22 11.50
C GLU A 800 -13.49 -43.22 10.72
N GLN A 801 -13.08 -41.94 10.72
CA GLN A 801 -13.74 -40.92 9.92
C GLN A 801 -12.83 -40.45 8.79
N THR A 802 -13.39 -40.22 7.60
CA THR A 802 -12.71 -39.58 6.48
C THR A 802 -13.56 -38.48 5.88
N VAL A 803 -13.11 -37.24 6.08
CA VAL A 803 -13.74 -36.03 5.55
C VAL A 803 -12.97 -35.53 4.34
N LYS A 804 -13.63 -35.35 3.19
CA LYS A 804 -13.07 -34.78 1.97
C LYS A 804 -13.89 -33.58 1.52
N SER A 805 -13.25 -32.42 1.37
CA SER A 805 -13.89 -31.21 0.89
C SER A 805 -13.23 -30.67 -0.38
N TYR A 806 -14.05 -30.22 -1.33
CA TYR A 806 -13.65 -29.61 -2.58
C TYR A 806 -14.42 -28.30 -2.69
N GLN A 807 -13.72 -27.17 -2.74
CA GLN A 807 -14.32 -25.88 -2.97
C GLN A 807 -13.63 -25.22 -4.15
N VAL A 808 -14.41 -24.63 -5.06
CA VAL A 808 -13.90 -23.79 -6.14
C VAL A 808 -14.76 -22.55 -6.26
N GLY A 809 -14.14 -21.41 -6.50
CA GLY A 809 -14.83 -20.15 -6.64
C GLY A 809 -14.25 -19.27 -7.73
N ALA A 810 -15.11 -18.44 -8.29
CA ALA A 810 -14.75 -17.38 -9.21
C ALA A 810 -15.51 -16.13 -8.82
N GLY A 811 -14.85 -14.99 -8.97
CA GLY A 811 -15.42 -13.72 -8.59
C GLY A 811 -14.83 -12.55 -9.34
N TRP A 812 -15.56 -11.44 -9.30
CA TRP A 812 -15.31 -10.23 -10.07
C TRP A 812 -15.72 -9.02 -9.24
N SER A 813 -14.95 -7.94 -9.31
CA SER A 813 -15.38 -6.64 -8.83
C SER A 813 -15.16 -5.54 -9.87
N HIS A 814 -16.05 -4.55 -9.85
CA HIS A 814 -16.04 -3.41 -10.76
C HIS A 814 -16.24 -2.10 -10.03
N THR A 815 -15.33 -1.15 -10.26
CA THR A 815 -15.38 0.22 -9.73
C THR A 815 -16.08 1.15 -10.74
N PHE A 816 -17.28 1.63 -10.40
CA PHE A 816 -18.02 2.59 -11.23
C PHE A 816 -17.56 4.02 -11.01
N SER A 817 -17.15 4.37 -9.81
CA SER A 817 -16.60 5.68 -9.45
C SER A 817 -15.85 5.56 -8.12
N TYR A 818 -15.23 6.66 -7.67
CA TYR A 818 -14.70 6.78 -6.32
C TYR A 818 -15.72 6.26 -5.30
N GLN A 819 -15.28 5.33 -4.45
CA GLN A 819 -16.09 4.67 -3.43
C GLN A 819 -17.40 4.04 -3.95
N ASN A 820 -17.40 3.48 -5.16
CA ASN A 820 -18.58 2.82 -5.74
C ASN A 820 -18.16 1.52 -6.43
N VAL A 821 -18.28 0.40 -5.72
CA VAL A 821 -17.73 -0.90 -6.13
C VAL A 821 -18.79 -2.00 -6.05
N LEU A 822 -19.06 -2.65 -7.18
CA LEU A 822 -19.90 -3.85 -7.26
C LEU A 822 -19.03 -5.09 -7.24
N THR A 823 -19.39 -6.09 -6.46
CA THR A 823 -18.69 -7.37 -6.30
C THR A 823 -19.65 -8.52 -6.57
N GLY A 824 -19.24 -9.49 -7.37
CA GLY A 824 -19.98 -10.71 -7.66
C GLY A 824 -19.10 -11.94 -7.46
N ALA A 825 -19.69 -13.02 -6.95
CA ALA A 825 -18.99 -14.27 -6.69
C ALA A 825 -19.89 -15.49 -6.92
N VAL A 826 -19.30 -16.58 -7.40
CA VAL A 826 -19.93 -17.91 -7.46
C VAL A 826 -18.98 -18.93 -6.85
N VAL A 827 -19.49 -19.75 -5.94
CA VAL A 827 -18.73 -20.78 -5.22
C VAL A 827 -19.46 -22.10 -5.32
N ALA A 828 -18.74 -23.16 -5.71
CA ALA A 828 -19.24 -24.53 -5.67
C ALA A 828 -18.46 -25.32 -4.63
N THR A 829 -19.18 -26.03 -3.75
CA THR A 829 -18.59 -26.84 -2.69
C THR A 829 -19.13 -28.28 -2.78
N ARG A 830 -18.26 -29.25 -2.59
CA ARG A 830 -18.59 -30.66 -2.38
C ARG A 830 -17.87 -31.15 -1.13
N ALA A 831 -18.62 -31.55 -0.12
CA ALA A 831 -18.10 -32.25 1.04
C ALA A 831 -18.56 -33.71 1.00
N ARG A 832 -17.68 -34.62 1.38
CA ARG A 832 -17.98 -36.04 1.62
C ARG A 832 -17.43 -36.41 2.98
N ASP A 833 -18.27 -37.04 3.77
CA ASP A 833 -17.93 -37.58 5.07
C ASP A 833 -18.25 -39.07 5.05
N VAL A 834 -17.31 -39.90 5.51
CA VAL A 834 -17.46 -41.35 5.64
C VAL A 834 -17.00 -41.69 7.04
N GLN A 835 -17.89 -42.29 7.81
CA GLN A 835 -17.65 -42.70 9.17
C GLN A 835 -17.96 -44.18 9.29
N ASP A 836 -17.00 -44.96 9.78
CA ASP A 836 -17.16 -46.37 10.07
C ASP A 836 -16.78 -46.57 11.56
N ARG A 837 -17.79 -46.86 12.39
CA ARG A 837 -17.67 -47.06 13.84
C ARG A 837 -17.93 -48.51 14.22
N TYR A 838 -17.09 -49.04 15.08
CA TYR A 838 -17.20 -50.40 15.63
C TYR A 838 -17.17 -50.33 17.16
N GLN A 839 -18.25 -50.77 17.79
CA GLN A 839 -18.34 -50.89 19.24
C GLN A 839 -18.50 -52.35 19.64
N PHE A 840 -17.78 -52.76 20.67
CA PHE A 840 -17.94 -54.04 21.33
C PHE A 840 -17.96 -53.82 22.83
N SER A 841 -18.91 -54.42 23.53
CA SER A 841 -19.01 -54.35 24.98
C SER A 841 -19.31 -55.72 25.54
N SER A 842 -18.79 -55.99 26.73
CA SER A 842 -19.07 -57.22 27.46
C SER A 842 -19.50 -56.92 28.90
N THR A 843 -20.62 -57.48 29.31
CA THR A 843 -21.18 -57.32 30.65
C THR A 843 -21.54 -58.67 31.23
N ILE A 844 -21.38 -58.84 32.54
CA ILE A 844 -21.82 -60.04 33.24
C ILE A 844 -23.24 -59.77 33.73
N ASP A 845 -24.19 -60.59 33.28
CA ASP A 845 -25.57 -60.50 33.75
C ASP A 845 -25.62 -60.69 35.28
N PRO A 846 -26.17 -59.73 36.03
CA PRO A 846 -26.13 -59.76 37.49
C PRO A 846 -27.08 -60.81 38.11
N VAL A 847 -28.00 -61.38 37.32
CA VAL A 847 -29.02 -62.34 37.78
C VAL A 847 -28.56 -63.78 37.56
N PHE A 848 -27.91 -64.07 36.43
CA PHE A 848 -27.53 -65.41 35.98
C PHE A 848 -26.01 -65.63 35.86
N GLY A 849 -25.18 -64.58 36.01
CA GLY A 849 -23.72 -64.67 35.92
C GLY A 849 -23.21 -65.01 34.50
N LEU A 850 -24.04 -64.82 33.48
CA LEU A 850 -23.70 -65.10 32.08
C LEU A 850 -22.97 -63.90 31.46
N LEU A 851 -21.95 -64.17 30.65
CA LEU A 851 -21.30 -63.15 29.84
C LEU A 851 -22.24 -62.77 28.68
N LEU A 852 -22.66 -61.52 28.64
CA LEU A 852 -23.38 -60.90 27.54
C LEU A 852 -22.39 -60.06 26.74
N THR A 853 -22.32 -60.27 25.43
CA THR A 853 -21.54 -59.43 24.52
C THR A 853 -22.48 -58.68 23.59
N ASN A 854 -22.18 -57.41 23.33
CA ASN A 854 -22.91 -56.56 22.40
C ASN A 854 -21.91 -55.95 21.42
N GLU A 855 -22.10 -56.20 20.14
CA GLU A 855 -21.30 -55.71 19.02
C GLU A 855 -22.16 -54.81 18.15
N MET A 856 -21.72 -53.58 17.88
CA MET A 856 -22.38 -52.63 17.00
C MET A 856 -21.43 -52.18 15.89
N ILE A 857 -21.85 -52.30 14.65
CA ILE A 857 -21.17 -51.76 13.47
C ILE A 857 -22.04 -50.65 12.90
N PHE A 858 -21.52 -49.44 12.82
CA PHE A 858 -22.21 -48.28 12.30
C PHE A 858 -21.41 -47.69 11.13
N ASN A 859 -22.02 -47.58 9.96
CA ASN A 859 -21.42 -46.98 8.78
C ASN A 859 -22.29 -45.80 8.32
N GLN A 860 -21.74 -44.60 8.27
CA GLN A 860 -22.40 -43.41 7.78
C GLN A 860 -21.62 -42.78 6.63
N ARG A 861 -22.33 -42.38 5.57
CA ARG A 861 -21.75 -41.71 4.42
C ARG A 861 -22.61 -40.51 4.07
N THR A 862 -22.05 -39.32 4.22
CA THR A 862 -22.73 -38.07 3.90
C THR A 862 -22.03 -37.39 2.73
N ARG A 863 -22.79 -36.86 1.78
CA ARG A 863 -22.30 -36.03 0.68
C ARG A 863 -23.14 -34.78 0.58
N ALA A 864 -22.51 -33.63 0.71
CA ALA A 864 -23.14 -32.33 0.51
C ALA A 864 -22.58 -31.65 -0.74
N ASP A 865 -23.43 -31.36 -1.71
CA ASP A 865 -23.11 -30.58 -2.91
C ASP A 865 -23.84 -29.23 -2.84
N THR A 866 -23.13 -28.10 -2.92
CA THR A 866 -23.73 -26.76 -2.88
C THR A 866 -23.16 -25.82 -3.94
N ILE A 867 -23.98 -24.90 -4.42
CA ILE A 867 -23.58 -23.76 -5.26
C ILE A 867 -24.16 -22.50 -4.65
N THR A 868 -23.29 -21.52 -4.39
CA THR A 868 -23.63 -20.21 -3.84
C THR A 868 -23.31 -19.14 -4.87
N GLY A 869 -24.25 -18.25 -5.15
CA GLY A 869 -24.04 -17.01 -5.89
C GLY A 869 -24.22 -15.82 -4.96
N ALA A 870 -23.35 -14.82 -5.05
CA ALA A 870 -23.41 -13.60 -4.24
C ALA A 870 -23.20 -12.37 -5.11
N LEU A 871 -23.92 -11.30 -4.79
CA LEU A 871 -23.77 -9.97 -5.37
C LEU A 871 -23.82 -8.93 -4.25
N GLY A 872 -22.77 -8.14 -4.10
CA GLY A 872 -22.67 -7.07 -3.11
C GLY A 872 -22.26 -5.76 -3.75
N HIS A 873 -22.77 -4.64 -3.23
CA HIS A 873 -22.46 -3.28 -3.67
C HIS A 873 -22.03 -2.46 -2.45
N THR A 874 -20.83 -1.89 -2.54
CA THR A 874 -20.29 -0.94 -1.55
C THR A 874 -20.30 0.44 -2.19
N PHE A 875 -20.98 1.39 -1.55
CA PHE A 875 -21.18 2.75 -2.05
C PHE A 875 -20.93 3.77 -0.93
N GLY A 876 -20.04 4.73 -1.15
CA GLY A 876 -19.68 5.79 -0.21
C GLY A 876 -20.16 7.16 -0.68
N TRP A 877 -20.54 8.03 0.27
CA TRP A 877 -20.85 9.43 0.01
C TRP A 877 -20.56 10.27 1.26
N GLY A 878 -19.61 11.19 1.16
CA GLY A 878 -19.10 11.92 2.32
C GLY A 878 -18.63 10.94 3.40
N ASP A 879 -19.11 11.12 4.62
CA ASP A 879 -18.74 10.30 5.77
C ASP A 879 -19.51 8.97 5.88
N PHE A 880 -20.37 8.64 4.90
CA PHE A 880 -21.22 7.46 4.92
C PHE A 880 -20.74 6.39 3.95
N THR A 881 -20.84 5.12 4.35
CA THR A 881 -20.65 3.95 3.48
C THR A 881 -21.81 2.98 3.63
N LEU A 882 -22.47 2.64 2.52
CA LEU A 882 -23.51 1.62 2.43
C LEU A 882 -22.95 0.35 1.79
N ARG A 883 -23.07 -0.77 2.50
CA ARG A 883 -22.81 -2.12 2.00
C ARG A 883 -24.14 -2.87 1.90
N THR A 884 -24.56 -3.21 0.70
CA THR A 884 -25.82 -3.92 0.46
C THR A 884 -25.61 -5.09 -0.49
N GLY A 885 -26.38 -6.15 -0.36
CA GLY A 885 -26.20 -7.31 -1.23
C GLY A 885 -27.22 -8.42 -1.06
N ILE A 886 -27.12 -9.38 -1.97
CA ILE A 886 -27.93 -10.59 -2.00
C ILE A 886 -27.04 -11.81 -2.20
N GLU A 887 -27.39 -12.91 -1.54
CA GLU A 887 -26.71 -14.20 -1.66
C GLU A 887 -27.78 -15.27 -1.80
N ALA A 888 -27.54 -16.25 -2.67
CA ALA A 888 -28.44 -17.37 -2.88
C ALA A 888 -27.61 -18.64 -2.97
N GLN A 889 -27.99 -19.64 -2.19
CA GLN A 889 -27.37 -20.95 -2.17
C GLN A 889 -28.40 -22.02 -2.52
N ARG A 890 -27.98 -22.99 -3.33
CA ARG A 890 -28.76 -24.19 -3.59
C ARG A 890 -27.89 -25.40 -3.29
N GLY A 891 -28.44 -26.34 -2.54
CA GLY A 891 -27.71 -27.52 -2.12
C GLY A 891 -28.53 -28.80 -2.14
N ARG A 892 -27.78 -29.90 -2.06
CA ARG A 892 -28.28 -31.26 -1.89
C ARG A 892 -27.36 -31.99 -0.91
N ILE A 893 -27.95 -32.64 0.09
CA ILE A 893 -27.27 -33.53 1.02
C ILE A 893 -27.81 -34.93 0.79
N ASP A 894 -26.94 -35.86 0.46
CA ASP A 894 -27.23 -37.29 0.39
C ASP A 894 -26.58 -37.96 1.61
N SER A 895 -27.34 -38.70 2.39
CA SER A 895 -26.84 -39.44 3.56
C SER A 895 -27.25 -40.90 3.47
N PHE A 896 -26.30 -41.79 3.71
CA PHE A 896 -26.54 -43.22 3.87
C PHE A 896 -26.05 -43.62 5.26
N THR A 897 -26.87 -44.33 6.02
CA THR A 897 -26.53 -44.84 7.35
C THR A 897 -26.88 -46.31 7.41
N ALA A 898 -25.98 -47.15 7.90
CA ALA A 898 -26.20 -48.58 8.12
C ALA A 898 -25.68 -48.98 9.50
N THR A 899 -26.55 -49.55 10.32
CA THR A 899 -26.25 -50.02 11.67
C THR A 899 -26.54 -51.51 11.77
N SER A 900 -25.57 -52.28 12.25
CA SER A 900 -25.71 -53.68 12.62
C SER A 900 -25.47 -53.82 14.12
N ILE A 901 -26.39 -54.45 14.85
CA ILE A 901 -26.25 -54.70 16.29
C ILE A 901 -26.37 -56.20 16.54
N THR A 902 -25.37 -56.81 17.17
CA THR A 902 -25.32 -58.23 17.50
C THR A 902 -25.19 -58.43 19.01
N PHE A 903 -26.17 -59.08 19.62
CA PHE A 903 -26.13 -59.51 21.02
C PHE A 903 -25.80 -61.01 21.08
N ALA A 904 -24.80 -61.40 21.87
CA ALA A 904 -24.47 -62.82 22.07
C ALA A 904 -24.25 -63.19 23.54
N ILE A 905 -24.51 -64.46 23.85
CA ILE A 905 -24.25 -65.12 25.14
C ILE A 905 -23.29 -66.29 24.87
N PRO A 906 -21.96 -66.05 24.88
CA PRO A 906 -20.99 -67.05 24.41
C PRO A 906 -21.06 -68.38 25.17
N GLY A 907 -21.38 -68.33 26.46
CA GLY A 907 -21.45 -69.52 27.33
C GLY A 907 -22.57 -70.52 26.99
N ILE A 908 -23.57 -70.12 26.21
CA ILE A 908 -24.69 -70.99 25.79
C ILE A 908 -24.97 -70.94 24.27
N GLY A 909 -24.11 -70.29 23.49
CA GLY A 909 -24.17 -70.29 22.02
C GLY A 909 -25.36 -69.54 21.41
N LEU A 910 -25.97 -68.60 22.13
CA LEU A 910 -27.05 -67.76 21.60
C LEU A 910 -26.47 -66.46 21.01
N SER A 911 -26.91 -66.07 19.81
CA SER A 911 -26.57 -64.80 19.15
C SER A 911 -27.77 -64.29 18.35
N ILE A 912 -28.07 -62.99 18.43
CA ILE A 912 -29.15 -62.31 17.71
C ILE A 912 -28.55 -61.04 17.07
N SER A 913 -28.74 -60.87 15.76
CA SER A 913 -28.30 -59.69 15.02
C SER A 913 -29.49 -58.94 14.40
N ASP A 914 -29.43 -57.61 14.40
CA ASP A 914 -30.39 -56.72 13.76
C ASP A 914 -29.65 -55.73 12.85
N ASP A 915 -30.08 -55.61 11.59
CA ASP A 915 -29.44 -54.81 10.56
C ASP A 915 -30.42 -53.78 10.00
N VAL A 916 -30.11 -52.49 10.13
CA VAL A 916 -30.94 -51.37 9.65
C VAL A 916 -30.11 -50.49 8.73
N SER A 917 -30.62 -50.18 7.54
CA SER A 917 -30.01 -49.21 6.62
C SER A 917 -31.01 -48.19 6.13
N GLN A 918 -30.59 -46.93 6.05
CA GLN A 918 -31.39 -45.79 5.60
C GLN A 918 -30.60 -44.97 4.58
N GLU A 919 -31.28 -44.47 3.54
CA GLU A 919 -30.72 -43.54 2.55
C GLU A 919 -31.68 -42.35 2.40
N ASP A 920 -31.19 -41.16 2.68
CA ASP A 920 -31.96 -39.92 2.62
C ASP A 920 -31.31 -38.91 1.66
N SER A 921 -32.14 -38.11 1.00
CA SER A 921 -31.70 -36.99 0.16
C SER A 921 -32.46 -35.72 0.51
N VAL A 922 -31.77 -34.72 1.02
CA VAL A 922 -32.33 -33.41 1.40
C VAL A 922 -31.91 -32.35 0.40
N TYR A 923 -32.89 -31.65 -0.18
CA TYR A 923 -32.65 -30.50 -1.05
C TYR A 923 -33.01 -29.22 -0.30
N PHE A 924 -32.14 -28.22 -0.38
CA PHE A 924 -32.36 -26.94 0.28
C PHE A 924 -32.02 -25.76 -0.61
N ASN A 925 -32.71 -24.64 -0.39
CA ASN A 925 -32.38 -23.33 -0.94
C ASN A 925 -32.23 -22.35 0.22
N LEU A 926 -31.13 -21.61 0.25
CA LEU A 926 -30.91 -20.54 1.22
C LEU A 926 -30.81 -19.21 0.47
N GLY A 927 -31.35 -18.15 1.08
CA GLY A 927 -31.24 -16.80 0.57
C GLY A 927 -30.81 -15.86 1.68
N ARG A 928 -30.01 -14.86 1.36
CA ARG A 928 -29.65 -13.76 2.24
C ARG A 928 -29.80 -12.46 1.49
N ALA A 929 -30.38 -11.46 2.13
CA ALA A 929 -30.33 -10.07 1.69
C ALA A 929 -29.83 -9.23 2.87
N TYR A 930 -28.90 -8.32 2.63
CA TYR A 930 -28.34 -7.50 3.70
C TYR A 930 -28.18 -6.04 3.26
N THR A 931 -28.28 -5.15 4.24
CA THR A 931 -27.91 -3.74 4.07
C THR A 931 -27.24 -3.25 5.35
N ASN A 932 -26.23 -2.42 5.20
CA ASN A 932 -25.39 -1.97 6.30
C ASN A 932 -24.83 -0.58 6.03
N LEU A 933 -25.18 0.37 6.89
CA LEU A 933 -24.72 1.75 6.83
C LEU A 933 -23.64 1.97 7.90
N MET A 934 -22.49 2.43 7.48
CA MET A 934 -21.41 2.94 8.33
C MET A 934 -21.36 4.47 8.20
N TRP A 935 -21.11 5.15 9.31
CA TRP A 935 -20.94 6.59 9.39
C TRP A 935 -19.67 6.92 10.19
N GLN A 936 -18.71 7.60 9.57
CA GLN A 936 -17.40 7.91 10.14
C GLN A 936 -17.00 9.36 9.83
N PRO A 937 -17.52 10.34 10.59
CA PRO A 937 -17.26 11.77 10.37
C PRO A 937 -15.87 12.23 10.84
N SER A 938 -15.11 11.38 11.54
CA SER A 938 -13.75 11.67 11.99
C SER A 938 -13.01 10.39 12.38
N ASP A 939 -11.70 10.49 12.64
CA ASP A 939 -10.87 9.41 13.19
C ASP A 939 -11.15 9.08 14.68
N ARG A 940 -12.14 9.76 15.28
CA ARG A 940 -12.54 9.61 16.70
C ARG A 940 -13.94 9.07 16.90
N PHE A 941 -14.72 8.88 15.84
CA PHE A 941 -16.09 8.39 15.96
C PHE A 941 -16.48 7.56 14.73
N GLU A 942 -17.10 6.43 14.99
CA GLU A 942 -17.66 5.52 13.98
C GLU A 942 -18.99 4.97 14.49
N MET A 943 -19.98 4.84 13.62
CA MET A 943 -21.23 4.16 13.92
C MET A 943 -21.59 3.24 12.76
N GLU A 944 -22.11 2.06 13.08
CA GLU A 944 -22.54 1.08 12.10
C GLU A 944 -23.93 0.58 12.46
N ALA A 945 -24.83 0.48 11.48
CA ALA A 945 -26.15 -0.08 11.65
C ALA A 945 -26.54 -0.88 10.39
N GLY A 946 -27.14 -2.05 10.58
CA GLY A 946 -27.52 -2.91 9.46
C GLY A 946 -28.60 -3.90 9.82
N VAL A 947 -29.12 -4.55 8.79
CA VAL A 947 -30.08 -5.64 8.92
C VAL A 947 -29.80 -6.67 7.83
N GLN A 948 -29.91 -7.94 8.22
CA GLN A 948 -29.89 -9.06 7.29
C GLN A 948 -31.24 -9.79 7.35
N ALA A 949 -31.70 -10.28 6.21
CA ALA A 949 -32.84 -11.15 6.11
C ALA A 949 -32.40 -12.47 5.49
N HIS A 950 -32.70 -13.59 6.15
CA HIS A 950 -32.36 -14.93 5.68
C HIS A 950 -33.63 -15.69 5.34
N LEU A 951 -33.57 -16.47 4.27
CA LEU A 951 -34.59 -17.44 3.87
C LEU A 951 -33.94 -18.81 3.93
N ILE A 952 -34.53 -19.74 4.68
CA ILE A 952 -34.12 -21.14 4.74
C ILE A 952 -35.30 -21.96 4.22
N ASP A 953 -35.15 -22.62 3.07
CA ASP A 953 -36.17 -23.44 2.43
C ASP A 953 -35.65 -24.87 2.27
N ILE A 954 -36.10 -25.76 3.15
CA ILE A 954 -35.76 -27.19 3.12
C ILE A 954 -36.97 -27.91 2.51
N ARG A 955 -36.80 -28.46 1.29
CA ARG A 955 -37.91 -28.99 0.48
C ARG A 955 -38.70 -30.13 1.13
N SER A 956 -38.15 -30.75 2.19
CA SER A 956 -38.79 -31.83 2.95
C SER A 956 -39.69 -31.36 4.10
N GLY A 957 -39.81 -30.06 4.42
CA GLY A 957 -40.82 -29.67 5.42
C GLY A 957 -40.89 -28.26 5.99
N SER A 958 -39.89 -27.38 5.85
CA SER A 958 -39.96 -26.03 6.44
C SER A 958 -39.43 -24.93 5.51
N ARG A 959 -40.08 -23.76 5.61
CA ARG A 959 -39.64 -22.52 4.96
C ARG A 959 -39.67 -21.41 5.98
N ASP A 960 -38.51 -21.06 6.49
CA ASP A 960 -38.35 -20.12 7.58
C ASP A 960 -37.67 -18.83 7.09
N THR A 961 -38.05 -17.71 7.70
CA THR A 961 -37.47 -16.41 7.38
C THR A 961 -37.03 -15.74 8.67
N TYR A 962 -35.79 -15.26 8.68
CA TYR A 962 -35.15 -14.66 9.85
C TYR A 962 -34.76 -13.22 9.52
N VAL A 963 -34.79 -12.35 10.53
CA VAL A 963 -34.36 -10.97 10.43
C VAL A 963 -33.37 -10.68 11.56
N ASP A 964 -32.20 -10.25 11.14
CA ASP A 964 -30.98 -10.18 11.93
C ASP A 964 -30.47 -8.73 11.93
N PRO A 965 -30.95 -7.89 12.87
CA PRO A 965 -30.47 -6.54 13.04
C PRO A 965 -29.07 -6.51 13.68
N ARG A 966 -28.33 -5.44 13.38
CA ARG A 966 -27.07 -5.10 14.04
C ARG A 966 -26.91 -3.59 14.20
N ILE A 967 -26.25 -3.19 15.27
CA ILE A 967 -25.89 -1.81 15.53
C ILE A 967 -24.61 -1.75 16.37
N GLY A 968 -23.76 -0.78 16.13
CA GLY A 968 -22.59 -0.52 16.95
C GLY A 968 -22.12 0.92 16.83
N ALA A 969 -21.36 1.35 17.82
CA ALA A 969 -20.73 2.64 17.85
C ALA A 969 -19.34 2.52 18.49
N ALA A 970 -18.42 3.34 17.99
CA ALA A 970 -17.08 3.46 18.50
C ALA A 970 -16.71 4.93 18.67
N PHE A 971 -15.99 5.26 19.73
CA PHE A 971 -15.49 6.61 19.94
C PHE A 971 -14.16 6.64 20.71
N SER A 972 -13.37 7.68 20.43
CA SER A 972 -12.10 7.95 21.10
C SER A 972 -12.28 9.09 22.10
N PRO A 973 -12.41 8.82 23.42
CA PRO A 973 -12.58 9.88 24.43
C PRO A 973 -11.31 10.71 24.62
N ALA A 974 -10.15 10.12 24.34
CA ALA A 974 -8.83 10.72 24.46
C ALA A 974 -7.86 10.02 23.51
N ASN A 975 -6.76 10.70 23.18
CA ASN A 975 -5.71 10.11 22.35
C ASN A 975 -5.19 8.82 22.97
N GLY A 976 -5.07 7.76 22.16
CA GLY A 976 -4.63 6.44 22.64
C GLY A 976 -5.75 5.55 23.16
N HIS A 977 -7.01 6.04 23.24
CA HIS A 977 -8.14 5.26 23.71
C HIS A 977 -9.18 5.03 22.61
N TRP A 978 -9.79 3.84 22.61
CA TRP A 978 -10.87 3.48 21.69
C TRP A 978 -11.91 2.62 22.41
N LEU A 979 -13.12 3.14 22.56
CA LEU A 979 -14.25 2.41 23.14
C LEU A 979 -15.20 2.00 22.04
N ARG A 980 -15.65 0.75 22.08
CA ARG A 980 -16.54 0.14 21.11
C ARG A 980 -17.66 -0.59 21.80
N ALA A 981 -18.85 -0.47 21.25
CA ALA A 981 -20.02 -1.22 21.68
C ALA A 981 -20.79 -1.70 20.44
N ALA A 982 -21.23 -2.95 20.45
CA ALA A 982 -22.06 -3.50 19.39
C ALA A 982 -23.11 -4.45 19.96
N TRP A 983 -24.26 -4.49 19.30
CA TRP A 983 -25.26 -5.54 19.46
C TRP A 983 -25.66 -6.08 18.09
N ARG A 984 -25.79 -7.39 17.96
CA ARG A 984 -26.23 -8.03 16.72
C ARG A 984 -26.91 -9.37 16.96
N ARG A 985 -27.75 -9.75 16.00
CA ARG A 985 -28.30 -11.09 15.86
C ARG A 985 -27.73 -11.77 14.62
N ASP A 986 -27.42 -13.05 14.70
CA ASP A 986 -26.90 -13.86 13.59
C ASP A 986 -27.61 -15.22 13.53
N THR A 987 -28.22 -15.52 12.39
CA THR A 987 -28.81 -16.82 12.06
C THR A 987 -27.80 -17.68 11.30
N GLU A 988 -27.66 -18.94 11.67
CA GLU A 988 -26.76 -19.88 10.99
C GLU A 988 -27.34 -20.38 9.67
N THR A 989 -26.58 -20.25 8.59
CA THR A 989 -27.05 -20.57 7.24
C THR A 989 -26.12 -21.50 6.46
N SER A 990 -25.19 -22.22 7.09
CA SER A 990 -24.27 -23.21 6.46
C SER A 990 -23.39 -22.69 5.30
N ALA A 991 -23.48 -21.41 4.96
CA ALA A 991 -22.79 -20.83 3.82
C ALA A 991 -21.34 -20.55 4.22
N GLY A 992 -20.41 -21.42 3.83
CA GLY A 992 -18.96 -21.25 4.06
C GLY A 992 -18.30 -20.08 3.32
N PHE A 993 -19.09 -19.19 2.70
CA PHE A 993 -18.65 -17.97 2.02
C PHE A 993 -19.74 -16.90 2.12
N THR A 994 -19.37 -15.66 2.45
CA THR A 994 -20.28 -14.51 2.41
C THR A 994 -19.56 -13.21 2.07
N LEU A 995 -20.25 -12.36 1.32
CA LEU A 995 -19.92 -10.94 1.09
C LEU A 995 -20.58 -10.03 2.13
N SER A 996 -21.50 -10.55 2.95
CA SER A 996 -22.11 -9.76 4.01
C SER A 996 -21.04 -9.35 5.04
N PRO A 997 -21.14 -8.13 5.60
CA PRO A 997 -20.24 -7.75 6.68
C PRO A 997 -20.37 -8.71 7.85
N ILE A 998 -19.25 -9.14 8.43
CA ILE A 998 -19.24 -10.07 9.56
C ILE A 998 -18.77 -9.42 10.86
N THR A 999 -18.21 -8.21 10.80
CA THR A 999 -17.90 -7.37 11.97
C THR A 999 -18.96 -6.28 12.16
N THR A 1000 -19.02 -5.73 13.36
CA THR A 1000 -19.75 -4.47 13.66
C THR A 1000 -18.80 -3.55 14.42
N VAL A 1001 -18.45 -2.37 13.88
CA VAL A 1001 -17.43 -1.43 14.41
C VAL A 1001 -16.10 -2.11 14.79
N GLY A 1002 -15.64 -3.04 13.95
CA GLY A 1002 -14.43 -3.85 14.17
C GLY A 1002 -14.54 -4.90 15.29
N LEU A 1003 -15.72 -5.10 15.88
CA LEU A 1003 -16.01 -6.18 16.82
C LEU A 1003 -16.55 -7.41 16.08
N LEU A 1004 -15.99 -8.57 16.39
CA LEU A 1004 -16.39 -9.87 15.84
C LEU A 1004 -16.92 -10.72 17.01
N PRO A 1005 -18.14 -11.27 16.92
CA PRO A 1005 -18.64 -12.25 17.88
C PRO A 1005 -17.72 -13.47 17.99
N HIS A 1006 -17.65 -14.09 19.18
CA HIS A 1006 -17.06 -15.43 19.28
C HIS A 1006 -17.87 -16.45 18.51
N ALA A 1007 -17.18 -17.43 17.93
CA ALA A 1007 -17.83 -18.55 17.27
C ALA A 1007 -18.54 -19.41 18.33
N LEU A 1008 -19.83 -19.62 18.12
CA LEU A 1008 -20.65 -20.57 18.87
C LEU A 1008 -21.19 -21.60 17.89
N PRO A 1009 -21.03 -22.90 18.17
CA PRO A 1009 -21.53 -23.93 17.30
C PRO A 1009 -23.06 -24.01 17.48
N VAL A 1010 -23.77 -23.63 16.42
CA VAL A 1010 -25.23 -23.65 16.36
C VAL A 1010 -25.63 -24.42 15.11
N SER A 1011 -26.72 -25.17 15.21
CA SER A 1011 -27.25 -25.92 14.07
C SER A 1011 -27.85 -24.99 13.00
N LEU A 1012 -28.12 -25.51 11.81
CA LEU A 1012 -28.72 -24.76 10.70
C LEU A 1012 -30.07 -24.14 11.12
N GLY A 1013 -30.20 -22.81 10.99
CA GLY A 1013 -31.38 -22.06 11.43
C GLY A 1013 -31.34 -21.62 12.90
N GLY A 1014 -30.37 -22.10 13.67
CA GLY A 1014 -30.06 -21.63 15.02
C GLY A 1014 -29.68 -20.15 15.01
N ARG A 1015 -29.91 -19.47 16.14
CA ARG A 1015 -29.74 -18.01 16.27
C ARG A 1015 -28.81 -17.65 17.40
N ARG A 1016 -28.04 -16.57 17.21
CA ARG A 1016 -27.10 -16.02 18.19
C ARG A 1016 -27.36 -14.52 18.36
N ASP A 1017 -27.63 -14.08 19.58
CA ASP A 1017 -27.64 -12.67 19.96
C ASP A 1017 -26.34 -12.34 20.70
N THR A 1018 -25.56 -11.39 20.18
CA THR A 1018 -24.29 -10.96 20.78
C THR A 1018 -24.34 -9.50 21.16
N THR A 1019 -24.04 -9.19 22.42
CA THR A 1019 -23.68 -7.85 22.90
C THR A 1019 -22.19 -7.84 23.16
N ALA A 1020 -21.43 -6.92 22.57
CA ALA A 1020 -19.99 -6.82 22.72
C ALA A 1020 -19.59 -5.40 23.12
N LEU A 1021 -18.72 -5.28 24.14
CA LEU A 1021 -18.10 -4.04 24.58
C LEU A 1021 -16.59 -4.23 24.59
N ARG A 1022 -15.83 -3.27 24.05
CA ARG A 1022 -14.37 -3.31 24.10
C ARG A 1022 -13.80 -1.92 24.39
N TRP A 1023 -12.78 -1.87 25.23
CA TRP A 1023 -11.99 -0.68 25.49
C TRP A 1023 -10.50 -0.98 25.29
N ASP A 1024 -9.91 -0.34 24.29
CA ASP A 1024 -8.47 -0.33 24.03
C ASP A 1024 -7.86 0.96 24.59
N ALA A 1025 -6.72 0.85 25.26
CA ALA A 1025 -6.04 1.97 25.90
C ALA A 1025 -4.51 1.85 25.81
N GLU A 1026 -3.90 2.78 25.10
CA GLU A 1026 -2.46 3.04 25.14
C GLU A 1026 -2.16 4.06 26.25
N TRP A 1027 -1.59 3.58 27.36
CA TRP A 1027 -1.29 4.42 28.53
C TRP A 1027 0.04 5.16 28.40
N THR A 1028 1.01 4.49 27.79
CA THR A 1028 2.35 5.02 27.52
C THR A 1028 2.85 4.45 26.19
N PRO A 1029 3.94 4.99 25.61
CA PRO A 1029 4.56 4.39 24.43
C PRO A 1029 5.00 2.93 24.59
N HIS A 1030 5.02 2.39 25.81
CA HIS A 1030 5.48 1.03 26.15
C HIS A 1030 4.39 0.14 26.76
N ILE A 1031 3.21 0.66 27.09
CA ILE A 1031 2.17 -0.09 27.81
C ILE A 1031 0.80 0.16 27.16
N PHE A 1032 0.17 -0.94 26.76
CA PHE A 1032 -1.16 -1.00 26.20
C PHE A 1032 -2.02 -2.02 26.94
N THR A 1033 -3.31 -1.74 27.07
CA THR A 1033 -4.29 -2.69 27.61
C THR A 1033 -5.55 -2.72 26.78
N ALA A 1034 -6.21 -3.87 26.74
CA ALA A 1034 -7.55 -4.01 26.19
C ALA A 1034 -8.46 -4.73 27.20
N VAL A 1035 -9.72 -4.31 27.30
CA VAL A 1035 -10.75 -5.02 28.07
C VAL A 1035 -11.91 -5.29 27.13
N GLU A 1036 -12.34 -6.54 27.01
CA GLU A 1036 -13.44 -6.96 26.15
C GLU A 1036 -14.44 -7.78 26.95
N TYR A 1037 -15.72 -7.43 26.85
CA TYR A 1037 -16.85 -8.15 27.41
C TYR A 1037 -17.78 -8.55 26.26
N GLN A 1038 -18.24 -9.80 26.23
CA GLN A 1038 -19.40 -10.15 25.42
C GLN A 1038 -20.40 -11.02 26.17
N ASN A 1039 -21.67 -10.76 25.91
CA ASN A 1039 -22.78 -11.62 26.25
C ASN A 1039 -23.30 -12.25 24.95
N GLN A 1040 -23.33 -13.56 24.88
CA GLN A 1040 -23.90 -14.30 23.78
C GLN A 1040 -25.03 -15.19 24.26
N ARG A 1041 -26.17 -15.15 23.57
CA ARG A 1041 -27.30 -16.07 23.77
C ARG A 1041 -27.52 -16.81 22.47
N ALA A 1042 -27.48 -18.13 22.53
CA ALA A 1042 -27.66 -18.99 21.38
C ALA A 1042 -28.89 -19.87 21.55
N ARG A 1043 -29.52 -20.19 20.42
CA ARG A 1043 -30.58 -21.20 20.30
C ARG A 1043 -30.12 -22.29 19.35
N ASP A 1044 -30.51 -23.51 19.65
CA ASP A 1044 -30.15 -24.72 18.92
C ASP A 1044 -28.62 -24.90 18.87
N LEU A 1045 -27.99 -24.79 20.06
CA LEU A 1045 -26.56 -25.03 20.27
C LEU A 1045 -26.23 -26.49 19.99
N ASP A 1046 -25.10 -26.71 19.34
CA ASP A 1046 -24.65 -28.03 18.93
C ASP A 1046 -23.18 -28.20 19.29
N ILE A 1047 -22.90 -28.53 20.56
CA ILE A 1047 -21.53 -28.53 21.09
C ILE A 1047 -20.87 -29.88 20.78
N PRO A 1048 -19.76 -29.93 20.02
CA PRO A 1048 -19.08 -31.17 19.69
C PRO A 1048 -18.40 -31.78 20.92
N PHE A 1049 -18.51 -33.09 21.08
CA PHE A 1049 -17.82 -33.84 22.13
C PHE A 1049 -16.33 -34.08 21.78
N PRO A 1050 -15.41 -34.10 22.76
CA PRO A 1050 -13.98 -34.40 22.56
C PRO A 1050 -13.73 -35.84 22.12
N ASP A 1051 -12.90 -36.02 21.09
CA ASP A 1051 -12.41 -37.34 20.63
C ASP A 1051 -13.48 -38.38 20.24
N ASN A 1052 -14.71 -37.95 20.00
CA ASN A 1052 -15.71 -38.72 19.26
C ASN A 1052 -16.61 -37.77 18.44
N LEU A 1053 -17.55 -38.33 17.68
CA LEU A 1053 -18.48 -37.57 16.83
C LEU A 1053 -19.83 -37.28 17.48
N ASP A 1054 -19.97 -37.58 18.77
CA ASP A 1054 -21.17 -37.23 19.51
C ASP A 1054 -21.24 -35.70 19.69
N GLN A 1055 -22.46 -35.18 19.83
CA GLN A 1055 -22.70 -33.76 20.03
C GLN A 1055 -23.74 -33.55 21.12
N TYR A 1056 -23.59 -32.47 21.88
CA TYR A 1056 -24.60 -31.99 22.81
C TYR A 1056 -25.50 -30.98 22.10
N ALA A 1057 -26.66 -31.47 21.64
CA ALA A 1057 -27.73 -30.63 21.14
C ALA A 1057 -28.50 -30.01 22.32
N LEU A 1058 -28.43 -28.69 22.45
CA LEU A 1058 -29.06 -27.91 23.52
C LEU A 1058 -30.00 -26.86 22.93
N GLU A 1059 -31.20 -26.71 23.48
CA GLU A 1059 -32.22 -25.79 22.95
C GLU A 1059 -31.81 -24.32 23.10
N GLU A 1060 -31.31 -23.94 24.28
CA GLU A 1060 -30.80 -22.59 24.54
C GLU A 1060 -29.49 -22.65 25.32
N GLY A 1061 -28.64 -21.65 25.16
CA GLY A 1061 -27.50 -21.44 26.04
C GLY A 1061 -27.02 -20.00 26.04
N ARG A 1062 -26.37 -19.62 27.13
CA ARG A 1062 -25.84 -18.29 27.36
C ARG A 1062 -24.38 -18.39 27.76
N ILE A 1063 -23.56 -17.50 27.21
CA ILE A 1063 -22.18 -17.29 27.64
C ILE A 1063 -21.97 -15.80 27.90
N ASP A 1064 -21.60 -15.47 29.11
CA ASP A 1064 -21.08 -14.16 29.52
C ASP A 1064 -19.57 -14.30 29.70
N TYR A 1065 -18.78 -13.52 28.98
CA TYR A 1065 -17.33 -13.57 29.14
C TYR A 1065 -16.71 -12.17 29.20
N ILE A 1066 -15.66 -12.05 30.00
CA ILE A 1066 -14.83 -10.85 30.11
C ILE A 1066 -13.36 -11.23 29.99
N THR A 1067 -12.60 -10.46 29.22
CA THR A 1067 -11.16 -10.60 29.07
C THR A 1067 -10.46 -9.28 29.32
N ALA A 1068 -9.28 -9.34 29.92
CA ALA A 1068 -8.38 -8.22 30.08
C ALA A 1068 -6.99 -8.60 29.55
N THR A 1069 -6.51 -7.87 28.54
CA THR A 1069 -5.18 -8.01 27.96
C THR A 1069 -4.28 -6.85 28.39
N ALA A 1070 -3.02 -7.15 28.67
CA ALA A 1070 -1.92 -6.21 28.75
C ALA A 1070 -0.83 -6.57 27.72
N ASN A 1071 -0.32 -5.57 27.01
CA ASN A 1071 0.82 -5.67 26.10
C ASN A 1071 1.87 -4.65 26.54
N ILE A 1072 3.10 -5.12 26.72
CA ILE A 1072 4.22 -4.32 27.22
C ILE A 1072 5.39 -4.48 26.25
N TRP A 1073 5.87 -3.36 25.74
CA TRP A 1073 7.07 -3.30 24.91
C TRP A 1073 8.26 -2.87 25.77
N LEU A 1074 9.10 -3.85 26.15
CA LEU A 1074 10.25 -3.65 27.03
C LEU A 1074 11.52 -3.16 26.30
N THR A 1075 11.44 -2.92 24.98
CA THR A 1075 12.56 -2.60 24.08
C THR A 1075 13.59 -3.73 23.95
N HIS A 1076 14.65 -3.53 23.14
CA HIS A 1076 15.68 -4.53 22.85
C HIS A 1076 15.11 -5.82 22.26
N GLY A 1077 14.05 -5.69 21.47
CA GLY A 1077 13.36 -6.81 20.83
C GLY A 1077 12.54 -7.68 21.77
N ILE A 1078 12.16 -7.19 22.97
CA ILE A 1078 11.36 -7.94 23.94
C ILE A 1078 9.93 -7.39 24.01
N GLY A 1079 8.96 -8.25 23.73
CA GLY A 1079 7.54 -8.02 23.99
C GLY A 1079 7.04 -8.95 25.09
N VAL A 1080 6.23 -8.41 25.99
CA VAL A 1080 5.52 -9.18 27.02
C VAL A 1080 4.03 -8.98 26.82
N PHE A 1081 3.28 -10.07 26.81
CA PHE A 1081 1.83 -10.03 26.69
C PHE A 1081 1.18 -10.90 27.75
N GLY A 1082 -0.04 -10.56 28.14
CA GLY A 1082 -0.84 -11.35 29.06
C GLY A 1082 -2.32 -11.05 28.88
N THR A 1083 -3.12 -12.09 28.75
CA THR A 1083 -4.58 -12.03 28.71
C THR A 1083 -5.12 -12.92 29.82
N VAL A 1084 -6.05 -12.39 30.62
CA VAL A 1084 -6.81 -13.16 31.60
C VAL A 1084 -8.29 -13.03 31.30
N GLY A 1085 -9.04 -14.09 31.50
CA GLY A 1085 -10.46 -14.13 31.20
C GLY A 1085 -11.26 -14.89 32.24
N VAL A 1086 -12.52 -14.51 32.35
CA VAL A 1086 -13.54 -15.19 33.14
C VAL A 1086 -14.74 -15.40 32.23
N ALA A 1087 -15.29 -16.60 32.24
CA ALA A 1087 -16.52 -16.93 31.55
C ALA A 1087 -17.52 -17.52 32.54
N ASP A 1088 -18.77 -17.16 32.36
CA ASP A 1088 -19.93 -17.75 33.02
C ASP A 1088 -20.87 -18.23 31.93
N SER A 1089 -21.34 -19.48 32.04
CA SER A 1089 -22.12 -20.10 30.98
C SER A 1089 -23.26 -20.89 31.58
N SER A 1090 -24.44 -20.83 30.97
CA SER A 1090 -25.58 -21.63 31.42
C SER A 1090 -26.46 -22.10 30.27
N THR A 1091 -27.21 -23.17 30.49
CA THR A 1091 -28.28 -23.70 29.64
C THR A 1091 -29.49 -24.07 30.49
N ASP A 1092 -30.69 -23.98 29.90
CA ASP A 1092 -31.97 -24.43 30.48
C ASP A 1092 -32.60 -25.43 29.50
N ASP A 1093 -32.46 -26.71 29.79
CA ASP A 1093 -32.94 -27.83 28.96
C ASP A 1093 -34.23 -28.48 29.52
N GLY A 1094 -34.92 -27.81 30.46
CA GLY A 1094 -36.14 -28.31 31.07
C GLY A 1094 -35.94 -29.24 32.27
N ALA A 1095 -34.71 -29.47 32.73
CA ALA A 1095 -34.41 -30.26 33.94
C ALA A 1095 -34.61 -29.51 35.28
N GLY A 1096 -34.99 -28.23 35.27
CA GLY A 1096 -35.40 -27.49 36.48
C GLY A 1096 -34.31 -26.69 37.21
N GLY A 1097 -33.31 -26.17 36.48
CA GLY A 1097 -32.31 -25.20 36.96
C GLY A 1097 -31.29 -24.83 35.87
N ASP A 1098 -30.60 -23.69 36.01
CA ASP A 1098 -29.47 -23.31 35.13
C ASP A 1098 -28.31 -24.30 35.34
N ILE A 1099 -27.83 -24.95 34.28
CA ILE A 1099 -26.69 -25.87 34.29
C ILE A 1099 -25.53 -25.27 33.48
N ASP A 1100 -24.28 -25.43 33.92
CA ASP A 1100 -23.10 -24.93 33.20
C ASP A 1100 -22.93 -25.64 31.83
N LEU A 1101 -22.55 -24.88 30.78
CA LEU A 1101 -22.22 -25.46 29.48
C LEU A 1101 -20.94 -26.29 29.55
N PRO A 1102 -20.85 -27.41 28.81
CA PRO A 1102 -19.65 -28.23 28.80
C PRO A 1102 -18.47 -27.51 28.10
N PHE A 1103 -17.25 -27.82 28.53
CA PHE A 1103 -15.97 -27.36 27.97
C PHE A 1103 -15.70 -25.85 28.01
N VAL A 1104 -16.55 -25.07 28.69
CA VAL A 1104 -16.34 -23.65 28.94
C VAL A 1104 -15.68 -23.46 30.31
N PRO A 1105 -14.41 -22.99 30.37
CA PRO A 1105 -13.71 -22.82 31.65
C PRO A 1105 -14.16 -21.54 32.36
N LYS A 1106 -14.35 -21.63 33.68
CA LYS A 1106 -14.74 -20.47 34.50
C LYS A 1106 -13.70 -19.35 34.47
N ARG A 1107 -12.42 -19.72 34.32
CA ARG A 1107 -11.28 -18.81 34.24
C ARG A 1107 -10.29 -19.34 33.21
N PHE A 1108 -9.63 -18.46 32.50
CA PHE A 1108 -8.57 -18.84 31.57
C PHE A 1108 -7.54 -17.72 31.50
N GLY A 1109 -6.35 -18.04 31.03
CA GLY A 1109 -5.29 -17.06 30.91
C GLY A 1109 -4.22 -17.51 29.95
N ARG A 1110 -3.50 -16.54 29.41
CA ARG A 1110 -2.32 -16.74 28.58
C ARG A 1110 -1.36 -15.61 28.85
N ALA A 1111 -0.11 -15.90 29.16
CA ALA A 1111 0.92 -14.89 29.34
C ALA A 1111 2.21 -15.35 28.69
N GLY A 1112 2.94 -14.45 28.04
CA GLY A 1112 4.15 -14.85 27.34
C GLY A 1112 5.12 -13.71 27.13
N VAL A 1113 6.35 -14.12 26.80
CA VAL A 1113 7.43 -13.23 26.39
C VAL A 1113 7.89 -13.68 25.02
N THR A 1114 7.97 -12.73 24.08
CA THR A 1114 8.59 -12.94 22.78
C THR A 1114 9.83 -12.07 22.67
N PHE A 1115 10.93 -12.70 22.28
CA PHE A 1115 12.19 -12.06 22.00
C PHE A 1115 12.52 -12.21 20.51
N VAL A 1116 12.87 -11.10 19.87
CA VAL A 1116 13.30 -11.06 18.47
C VAL A 1116 14.64 -10.34 18.40
N HIS A 1117 15.64 -11.02 17.86
CA HIS A 1117 16.98 -10.48 17.71
C HIS A 1117 17.31 -10.23 16.23
N PRO A 1118 18.00 -9.12 15.89
CA PRO A 1118 18.42 -8.81 14.51
C PRO A 1118 19.32 -9.87 13.85
N SER A 1119 19.92 -10.79 14.63
CA SER A 1119 20.60 -11.99 14.09
C SER A 1119 19.62 -13.05 13.58
N ARG A 1120 18.35 -12.70 13.36
CA ARG A 1120 17.28 -13.55 12.83
C ARG A 1120 16.90 -14.73 13.73
N ILE A 1121 16.97 -14.50 15.04
CA ILE A 1121 16.50 -15.45 16.05
C ILE A 1121 15.21 -14.89 16.65
N ARG A 1122 14.17 -15.73 16.68
CA ARG A 1122 12.95 -15.46 17.44
C ARG A 1122 12.77 -16.55 18.47
N PHE A 1123 12.40 -16.16 19.68
CA PHE A 1123 12.09 -17.06 20.78
C PHE A 1123 10.81 -16.58 21.46
N SER A 1124 9.91 -17.50 21.78
CA SER A 1124 8.69 -17.23 22.54
C SER A 1124 8.55 -18.26 23.65
N LEU A 1125 8.23 -17.80 24.85
CA LEU A 1125 7.84 -18.64 25.99
C LEU A 1125 6.45 -18.19 26.42
N ILE A 1126 5.51 -19.12 26.49
CA ILE A 1126 4.09 -18.84 26.70
C ILE A 1126 3.59 -19.78 27.78
N GLU A 1127 2.93 -19.23 28.79
CA GLU A 1127 2.21 -19.94 29.82
C GLU A 1127 0.72 -19.82 29.53
N ASN A 1128 0.03 -20.96 29.47
CA ASN A 1128 -1.41 -21.03 29.29
C ASN A 1128 -2.05 -21.59 30.56
N TYR A 1129 -3.21 -21.06 30.92
CA TYR A 1129 -4.03 -21.52 32.02
C TYR A 1129 -5.44 -21.79 31.53
N ILE A 1130 -5.91 -23.00 31.73
CA ILE A 1130 -7.29 -23.40 31.47
C ILE A 1130 -7.89 -23.78 32.82
N GLY A 1131 -8.88 -23.02 33.27
CA GLY A 1131 -9.55 -23.26 34.54
C GLY A 1131 -10.43 -24.51 34.53
N SER A 1132 -11.02 -24.79 35.69
CA SER A 1132 -11.97 -25.90 35.81
C SER A 1132 -13.20 -25.67 34.93
N ARG A 1133 -13.74 -26.76 34.41
CA ARG A 1133 -14.85 -26.80 33.45
C ARG A 1133 -15.58 -28.12 33.57
N PHE A 1134 -16.82 -28.19 33.10
CA PHE A 1134 -17.58 -29.44 33.07
C PHE A 1134 -17.34 -30.22 31.78
N ASP A 1135 -17.29 -31.55 31.86
CA ASP A 1135 -17.12 -32.45 30.71
C ASP A 1135 -18.43 -32.73 29.95
N ALA A 1136 -19.58 -32.47 30.56
CA ALA A 1136 -20.92 -32.61 30.01
C ALA A 1136 -21.86 -31.60 30.70
N PRO A 1137 -23.05 -31.28 30.14
CA PRO A 1137 -24.06 -30.52 30.86
C PRO A 1137 -24.40 -31.21 32.19
N GLY A 1138 -24.06 -30.58 33.32
CA GLY A 1138 -24.27 -31.15 34.66
C GLY A 1138 -23.35 -32.34 34.99
N GLY A 1139 -22.26 -32.49 34.24
CA GLY A 1139 -21.29 -33.58 34.34
C GLY A 1139 -20.30 -33.43 35.49
N ILE A 1140 -19.13 -34.05 35.32
CA ILE A 1140 -18.04 -34.00 36.29
C ILE A 1140 -17.19 -32.75 36.00
N GLU A 1141 -16.80 -32.05 37.06
CA GLU A 1141 -15.85 -30.94 36.94
C GLU A 1141 -14.44 -31.51 36.66
N VAL A 1142 -13.88 -31.10 35.54
CA VAL A 1142 -12.51 -31.37 35.13
C VAL A 1142 -11.59 -30.33 35.75
N ASP A 1143 -10.47 -30.78 36.31
CA ASP A 1143 -9.51 -29.91 36.99
C ASP A 1143 -8.86 -28.88 36.06
N ALA A 1144 -8.40 -27.79 36.66
CA ALA A 1144 -7.65 -26.75 35.97
C ALA A 1144 -6.24 -27.23 35.59
N VAL A 1145 -5.73 -26.74 34.45
CA VAL A 1145 -4.40 -27.09 33.93
C VAL A 1145 -3.59 -25.85 33.58
N TRP A 1146 -2.28 -25.95 33.82
CA TRP A 1146 -1.27 -25.03 33.33
C TRP A 1146 -0.40 -25.72 32.30
N THR A 1147 -0.09 -25.06 31.20
CA THR A 1147 0.86 -25.58 30.20
C THR A 1147 1.85 -24.50 29.81
N THR A 1148 3.11 -24.90 29.68
CA THR A 1148 4.17 -24.02 29.18
C THR A 1148 4.58 -24.43 27.78
N ASP A 1149 4.54 -23.49 26.85
CA ASP A 1149 4.98 -23.66 25.47
C ASP A 1149 6.22 -22.82 25.20
N ALA A 1150 7.18 -23.41 24.50
CA ALA A 1150 8.40 -22.74 24.04
C ALA A 1150 8.54 -22.91 22.53
N MET A 1151 8.87 -21.81 21.84
CA MET A 1151 9.10 -21.78 20.41
C MET A 1151 10.40 -21.06 20.11
N ALA A 1152 11.18 -21.58 19.17
CA ALA A 1152 12.36 -20.92 18.66
C ALA A 1152 12.40 -21.05 17.15
N SER A 1153 12.76 -19.98 16.45
CA SER A 1153 13.05 -20.04 15.03
C SER A 1153 14.32 -19.28 14.68
N TYR A 1154 14.99 -19.77 13.65
CA TYR A 1154 16.17 -19.15 13.08
C TYR A 1154 16.03 -19.10 11.56
N GLU A 1155 16.17 -17.91 11.00
CA GLU A 1155 16.21 -17.70 9.56
C GLU A 1155 17.64 -17.34 9.15
N THR A 1156 18.14 -18.01 8.11
CA THR A 1156 19.46 -17.70 7.55
C THR A 1156 19.54 -16.26 7.01
N PRO A 1157 20.71 -15.58 7.04
CA PRO A 1157 20.85 -14.21 6.54
C PRO A 1157 20.41 -13.99 5.08
N ASP A 1158 20.59 -14.99 4.23
CA ASP A 1158 20.14 -15.02 2.83
C ASP A 1158 18.69 -15.50 2.67
N ARG A 1159 18.03 -15.91 3.76
CA ARG A 1159 16.63 -16.35 3.87
C ARG A 1159 16.28 -17.59 3.06
N ARG A 1160 17.27 -18.41 2.72
CA ARG A 1160 17.03 -19.66 1.99
C ARG A 1160 16.50 -20.76 2.90
N PHE A 1161 16.85 -20.71 4.17
CA PHE A 1161 16.48 -21.71 5.17
C PHE A 1161 15.81 -21.05 6.37
N LEU A 1162 14.68 -21.61 6.78
CA LEU A 1162 13.99 -21.32 8.02
C LEU A 1162 13.93 -22.60 8.87
N PHE A 1163 14.51 -22.54 10.06
CA PHE A 1163 14.47 -23.59 11.06
C PHE A 1163 13.50 -23.19 12.15
N SER A 1164 12.59 -24.09 12.53
CA SER A 1164 11.69 -23.86 13.66
C SER A 1164 11.71 -25.07 14.60
N LEU A 1165 11.65 -24.79 15.89
CA LEU A 1165 11.51 -25.76 16.97
C LEU A 1165 10.37 -25.29 17.88
N SER A 1166 9.47 -26.18 18.21
CA SER A 1166 8.42 -25.95 19.19
C SER A 1166 8.38 -27.09 20.19
N ALA A 1167 8.28 -26.75 21.46
CA ALA A 1167 8.03 -27.67 22.56
C ALA A 1167 6.79 -27.18 23.30
N LEU A 1168 5.71 -27.94 23.22
CA LEU A 1168 4.43 -27.62 23.84
C LEU A 1168 4.23 -28.51 25.04
N ASN A 1169 3.50 -27.99 26.03
CA ASN A 1169 3.38 -28.66 27.31
C ASN A 1169 4.77 -29.16 27.79
N LEU A 1170 5.74 -28.24 27.81
CA LEU A 1170 7.18 -28.49 27.97
C LEU A 1170 7.49 -29.31 29.23
N PHE A 1171 6.69 -29.12 30.29
CA PHE A 1171 6.82 -29.81 31.57
C PHE A 1171 5.98 -31.08 31.68
N ASP A 1172 5.31 -31.50 30.59
CA ASP A 1172 4.56 -32.76 30.48
C ASP A 1172 3.41 -32.88 31.51
N GLU A 1173 2.71 -31.76 31.72
CA GLU A 1173 1.56 -31.69 32.63
C GLU A 1173 0.46 -32.61 32.13
N GLN A 1174 -0.01 -33.49 33.02
CA GLN A 1174 -1.05 -34.47 32.73
C GLN A 1174 -2.40 -33.86 33.12
N TYR A 1175 -3.35 -33.86 32.19
CA TYR A 1175 -4.69 -33.35 32.42
C TYR A 1175 -5.69 -34.11 31.54
N ASP A 1176 -6.96 -34.08 31.94
CA ASP A 1176 -8.05 -34.69 31.19
C ASP A 1176 -8.86 -33.62 30.45
N LEU A 1177 -9.43 -33.99 29.30
CA LEU A 1177 -10.47 -33.25 28.59
C LEU A 1177 -11.87 -33.68 29.03
N VAL A 1178 -12.04 -34.97 29.35
CA VAL A 1178 -13.25 -35.60 29.87
C VAL A 1178 -12.87 -36.45 31.07
N ALA A 1179 -13.61 -36.35 32.18
CA ALA A 1179 -13.25 -37.00 33.43
C ALA A 1179 -13.59 -38.51 33.46
N ALA A 1180 -12.77 -39.31 34.16
CA ALA A 1180 -13.07 -40.72 34.40
C ALA A 1180 -14.31 -40.90 35.30
N ARG A 1181 -15.28 -41.74 34.89
CA ARG A 1181 -16.48 -42.06 35.71
C ARG A 1181 -16.27 -43.30 36.58
N PRO A 1182 -16.86 -43.39 37.79
CA PRO A 1182 -16.76 -44.58 38.62
C PRO A 1182 -17.44 -45.80 37.96
N GLY A 1183 -16.66 -46.82 37.60
CA GLY A 1183 -17.15 -48.04 36.94
C GLY A 1183 -17.08 -48.03 35.40
N ASN A 1184 -16.70 -46.92 34.78
CA ASN A 1184 -16.41 -46.83 33.34
C ASN A 1184 -15.25 -45.83 33.08
N ASN A 1185 -14.12 -46.33 32.58
CA ASN A 1185 -12.86 -45.57 32.40
C ASN A 1185 -12.84 -44.75 31.08
N GLU A 1186 -13.88 -43.97 30.78
CA GLU A 1186 -13.94 -43.09 29.60
C GLU A 1186 -13.27 -41.72 29.86
N ALA A 1187 -12.05 -41.70 30.42
CA ALA A 1187 -11.29 -40.45 30.47
C ALA A 1187 -10.67 -40.17 29.10
N VAL A 1188 -10.85 -38.95 28.60
CA VAL A 1188 -10.16 -38.46 27.40
C VAL A 1188 -8.96 -37.66 27.87
N PRO A 1189 -7.72 -38.17 27.74
CA PRO A 1189 -6.54 -37.42 28.16
C PRO A 1189 -6.29 -36.22 27.25
N GLY A 1190 -5.80 -35.13 27.83
CA GLY A 1190 -5.30 -33.98 27.10
C GLY A 1190 -4.00 -34.28 26.33
N THR A 1191 -3.51 -33.29 25.58
CA THR A 1191 -2.24 -33.46 24.87
C THR A 1191 -1.08 -33.50 25.84
N GLY A 1192 -0.31 -34.59 25.82
CA GLY A 1192 0.97 -34.61 26.53
C GLY A 1192 2.05 -33.83 25.77
N ARG A 1193 3.28 -33.93 26.26
CA ARG A 1193 4.40 -33.14 25.73
C ARG A 1193 4.62 -33.39 24.24
N THR A 1194 4.60 -32.30 23.49
CA THR A 1194 4.78 -32.33 22.03
C THR A 1194 6.04 -31.57 21.62
N PHE A 1195 6.92 -32.22 20.88
CA PHE A 1195 8.05 -31.58 20.21
C PHE A 1195 7.82 -31.58 18.70
N ALA A 1196 8.00 -30.44 18.06
CA ALA A 1196 8.05 -30.37 16.61
C ALA A 1196 9.29 -29.61 16.15
N GLY A 1197 9.91 -30.13 15.09
CA GLY A 1197 10.99 -29.45 14.38
C GLY A 1197 10.65 -29.36 12.91
N SER A 1198 10.85 -28.20 12.30
CA SER A 1198 10.64 -28.01 10.87
C SER A 1198 11.81 -27.30 10.20
N LEU A 1199 12.00 -27.65 8.93
CA LEU A 1199 12.92 -26.99 8.02
C LEU A 1199 12.15 -26.62 6.77
N LYS A 1200 12.19 -25.33 6.42
CA LYS A 1200 11.71 -24.83 5.12
C LYS A 1200 12.89 -24.37 4.28
N VAL A 1201 12.84 -24.71 3.00
CA VAL A 1201 13.81 -24.30 1.98
C VAL A 1201 13.10 -23.47 0.93
N ARG A 1202 13.62 -22.28 0.64
CA ARG A 1202 13.08 -21.32 -0.34
C ARG A 1202 13.97 -21.23 -1.56
N PHE A 1203 13.34 -21.15 -2.74
CA PHE A 1203 13.97 -21.15 -4.07
C PHE A 1203 13.60 -19.92 -4.86
#